data_AF-A0AAW0QAW6-F1
#
_entry.id   AF-A0AAW0QAW6-F1
#
_cell.length_a   1.000
_cell.length_b   1.000
_cell.length_c   1.000
_cell.angle_alpha   90.00
_cell.angle_beta   90.00
_cell.angle_gamma   90.00
#
_symmetry.space_group_name_H-M   'P 1'
#
loop_
_entity.id
_entity.type
_entity.pdbx_description
1 polymer ?
#
loop_
_entity_poly.entity_id
_entity_poly.type
_entity_poly.pdbx_seq_one_letter_code
_entity_poly.pdbx_strand_id
1 'polypeptide(L)'
;MDDISLLPSLAKDSLEQAVQYSFDQQRPDGHWVAEVSSDATFTSEYVMFKYAMGLDLDGDAIKHWLLHEQKEDGSWGLAPELPGNVSTTTEAYLALKILGVLPEEDAMVKAQHWMVRNGGVAKVRFFTRFFLATFGLFPWTAIPQLPAELILMPPSSVLNIYTLSSWARSTLIPILIVAHHRPLYPLPNGLDANNNFLDELWVNPADKNVPYAPPLSTLVKENEWVQLIFTAADGILGAADGLRNLPLRKVALRKCIDWLLEHQEKEGEWAGFFPPMHGSLWALVLEGYPLDHDVIQRGFAALERLAVHDTAGKRLTATVSPVWDTALMASSLCDAGLRSDGRICQAAAWLKCRQILGSKGDWRVYSPCRQAGGWSFEYHNQWYPDVDDTAVVVMALVKQDCRLIKSDTIAHAVTWIMGMQNHDGGWAAFDCYNDSLWLHKIPFSDMDSLCDPSSADITGRILECFGFLLSFKQLRGQLERRLAASSARGIAYLEKEQDKSGAWWGRWGSNYIYGTSNVLRGLHYFHKTDPRPRINKVVSAAVSWFQSIQNADGGWGETLASYDMPELAGRGPSTAAQTAWALQSLLLYQPASSPSIQRGILWLVRNQTIKSGNGASWRTDVYTGTGFPKVLYLGYPFYHHAFPVMALSKFLDAHRKRALIRLPKPIMDTLSRQCVSMMVTGSRGDVEPFLRVAVCLRDLHGLRVRMATHTCHKGLVQDQGIEFYPIAGGPEVIGKALLERRSMIRAYLEGHFTAVVSAYKTMLADCWRSTMDHAQEVLSEKLQSRPFMADIIVTHRPILVHTHAAESLQVPLTLLSIQPDIPTADFPHPITMTKPKYQANRWFNRITYDILDFV
;
A
#
# COMPACT_ATOMS: atom_id res chain seq x y z
N MET A 1 -25.12 12.01 24.62
CA MET A 1 -24.25 10.91 24.14
C MET A 1 -22.81 11.42 24.18
N ASP A 2 -22.43 12.03 25.30
CA ASP A 2 -21.31 12.99 25.41
C ASP A 2 -20.35 12.62 26.55
N ASP A 3 -20.53 11.43 27.11
CA ASP A 3 -19.58 10.87 28.07
C ASP A 3 -18.37 10.32 27.31
N ILE A 4 -17.31 11.14 27.26
CA ILE A 4 -16.01 10.83 26.65
C ILE A 4 -15.42 9.52 27.22
N SER A 5 -15.82 9.09 28.42
CA SER A 5 -15.35 7.84 29.03
C SER A 5 -15.78 6.59 28.26
N LEU A 6 -16.92 6.65 27.53
CA LEU A 6 -17.44 5.54 26.73
C LEU A 6 -16.85 5.48 25.31
N LEU A 7 -16.13 6.52 24.88
CA LEU A 7 -15.63 6.65 23.51
C LEU A 7 -14.77 5.45 23.05
N PRO A 8 -13.87 4.86 23.87
CA PRO A 8 -13.12 3.67 23.45
C PRO A 8 -14.00 2.45 23.19
N SER A 9 -15.11 2.29 23.94
CA SER A 9 -16.05 1.19 23.70
C SER A 9 -16.79 1.39 22.39
N LEU A 10 -17.33 2.60 22.18
CA LEU A 10 -18.06 2.93 20.95
C LEU A 10 -17.16 2.84 19.71
N ALA A 11 -15.91 3.29 19.80
CA ALA A 11 -14.93 3.17 18.72
C ALA A 11 -14.59 1.70 18.41
N LYS A 12 -14.60 0.83 19.43
CA LYS A 12 -14.41 -0.62 19.25
C LYS A 12 -15.58 -1.24 18.51
N ASP A 13 -16.81 -0.96 18.92
CA ASP A 13 -18.02 -1.48 18.26
C ASP A 13 -18.09 -1.00 16.80
N SER A 14 -17.78 0.28 16.57
CA SER A 14 -17.70 0.88 15.24
C SER A 14 -16.65 0.20 14.35
N LEU A 15 -15.47 -0.13 14.91
CA LEU A 15 -14.41 -0.87 14.22
C LEU A 15 -14.85 -2.30 13.86
N GLU A 16 -15.50 -3.02 14.78
CA GLU A 16 -15.98 -4.38 14.54
C GLU A 16 -17.02 -4.43 13.41
N GLN A 17 -17.96 -3.49 13.39
CA GLN A 17 -18.93 -3.37 12.29
C GLN A 17 -18.27 -2.98 10.96
N ALA A 18 -17.24 -2.13 10.99
CA ALA A 18 -16.50 -1.76 9.78
C ALA A 18 -15.69 -2.94 9.21
N VAL A 19 -15.09 -3.74 10.08
CA VAL A 19 -14.40 -4.99 9.72
C VAL A 19 -15.38 -5.97 9.06
N GLN A 20 -16.59 -6.11 9.60
CA GLN A 20 -17.59 -6.99 8.99
C GLN A 20 -17.94 -6.52 7.58
N TYR A 21 -18.20 -5.22 7.39
CA TYR A 21 -18.46 -4.67 6.06
C TYR A 21 -17.31 -4.93 5.09
N SER A 22 -16.05 -4.77 5.53
CA SER A 22 -14.89 -5.10 4.69
C SER A 22 -14.96 -6.52 4.15
N PHE A 23 -15.29 -7.52 4.98
CA PHE A 23 -15.39 -8.89 4.51
C PHE A 23 -16.62 -9.18 3.66
N ASP A 24 -17.74 -8.49 3.91
CA ASP A 24 -18.94 -8.59 3.07
C ASP A 24 -18.66 -8.11 1.63
N GLN A 25 -17.71 -7.17 1.46
CA GLN A 25 -17.32 -6.63 0.16
C GLN A 25 -16.13 -7.38 -0.50
N GLN A 26 -15.56 -8.39 0.16
CA GLN A 26 -14.41 -9.12 -0.39
C GLN A 26 -14.85 -10.04 -1.53
N ARG A 27 -14.13 -10.00 -2.65
CA ARG A 27 -14.37 -10.91 -3.78
C ARG A 27 -13.86 -12.33 -3.50
N PRO A 28 -14.36 -13.36 -4.21
CA PRO A 28 -14.02 -14.76 -3.95
C PRO A 28 -12.52 -15.10 -4.06
N ASP A 29 -11.77 -14.39 -4.91
CA ASP A 29 -10.31 -14.52 -5.08
C ASP A 29 -9.50 -13.68 -4.08
N GLY A 30 -10.18 -12.99 -3.15
CA GLY A 30 -9.60 -12.33 -1.98
C GLY A 30 -9.35 -10.83 -2.14
N HIS A 31 -9.60 -10.24 -3.31
CA HIS A 31 -9.36 -8.81 -3.53
C HIS A 31 -10.59 -7.94 -3.25
N TRP A 32 -10.37 -6.64 -3.18
CA TRP A 32 -11.40 -5.62 -3.10
C TRP A 32 -11.30 -4.71 -4.31
N VAL A 33 -12.45 -4.28 -4.80
CA VAL A 33 -12.55 -3.19 -5.76
C VAL A 33 -13.92 -2.55 -5.60
N ALA A 34 -13.94 -1.23 -5.55
CA ALA A 34 -15.16 -0.46 -5.70
C ALA A 34 -15.17 0.19 -7.09
N GLU A 35 -16.34 0.64 -7.50
CA GLU A 35 -16.43 1.53 -8.65
C GLU A 35 -15.68 2.83 -8.37
N VAL A 36 -14.82 3.24 -9.30
CA VAL A 36 -14.21 4.58 -9.30
C VAL A 36 -15.14 5.52 -10.03
N SER A 37 -15.92 6.30 -9.28
CA SER A 37 -16.87 7.24 -9.87
C SER A 37 -16.15 8.43 -10.51
N SER A 38 -16.68 8.92 -11.63
CA SER A 38 -16.21 10.09 -12.37
C SER A 38 -17.40 10.85 -12.96
N ASP A 39 -17.14 11.94 -13.67
CA ASP A 39 -18.19 12.71 -14.34
C ASP A 39 -18.74 12.04 -15.63
N ALA A 40 -19.73 12.68 -16.25
CA ALA A 40 -20.45 12.17 -17.43
C ALA A 40 -19.65 12.15 -18.74
N THR A 41 -18.41 12.67 -18.76
CA THR A 41 -17.54 12.74 -19.95
C THR A 41 -17.40 11.38 -20.62
N PHE A 42 -16.90 10.37 -19.90
CA PHE A 42 -16.50 9.09 -20.51
C PHE A 42 -17.69 8.32 -21.08
N THR A 43 -18.82 8.32 -20.36
CA THR A 43 -20.07 7.74 -20.87
C THR A 43 -20.55 8.47 -22.12
N SER A 44 -20.42 9.80 -22.18
CA SER A 44 -20.84 10.61 -23.33
C SER A 44 -19.94 10.37 -24.54
N GLU A 45 -18.62 10.37 -24.35
CA GLU A 45 -17.64 10.05 -25.39
C GLU A 45 -17.81 8.61 -25.91
N TYR A 46 -18.14 7.66 -25.05
CA TYR A 46 -18.46 6.29 -25.44
C TYR A 46 -19.68 6.20 -26.36
N VAL A 47 -20.75 6.97 -26.08
CA VAL A 47 -21.91 7.09 -26.99
C VAL A 47 -21.49 7.66 -28.34
N MET A 48 -20.71 8.75 -28.33
CA MET A 48 -20.21 9.37 -29.57
C MET A 48 -19.42 8.37 -30.41
N PHE A 49 -18.52 7.61 -29.78
CA PHE A 49 -17.70 6.62 -30.46
C PHE A 49 -18.52 5.48 -31.05
N LYS A 50 -19.38 4.84 -30.25
CA LYS A 50 -20.25 3.76 -30.76
C LYS A 50 -21.11 4.25 -31.92
N TYR A 51 -21.65 5.46 -31.81
CA TYR A 51 -22.45 6.07 -32.87
C TYR A 51 -21.64 6.30 -34.14
N ALA A 52 -20.43 6.87 -34.02
CA ALA A 52 -19.51 7.07 -35.15
C ALA A 52 -19.13 5.75 -35.85
N MET A 53 -19.06 4.66 -35.09
CA MET A 53 -18.72 3.32 -35.60
C MET A 53 -19.95 2.51 -36.06
N GLY A 54 -21.18 3.04 -35.94
CA GLY A 54 -22.41 2.32 -36.28
C GLY A 54 -22.69 1.11 -35.38
N LEU A 55 -22.24 1.15 -34.13
CA LEU A 55 -22.44 0.10 -33.12
C LEU A 55 -23.73 0.34 -32.31
N ASP A 56 -24.23 -0.72 -31.67
CA ASP A 56 -25.36 -0.61 -30.74
C ASP A 56 -25.02 0.35 -29.60
N LEU A 57 -25.95 1.21 -29.17
CA LEU A 57 -25.69 2.29 -28.21
C LEU A 57 -26.04 1.94 -26.76
N ASP A 58 -26.70 0.80 -26.48
CA ASP A 58 -27.26 0.51 -25.15
C ASP A 58 -28.16 1.66 -24.62
N GLY A 59 -28.93 2.26 -25.54
CA GLY A 59 -29.34 3.65 -25.42
C GLY A 59 -30.23 3.99 -24.22
N ASP A 60 -31.13 3.10 -23.82
CA ASP A 60 -32.05 3.39 -22.71
C ASP A 60 -31.34 3.43 -21.34
N ALA A 61 -30.40 2.52 -21.10
CA ALA A 61 -29.67 2.46 -19.84
C ALA A 61 -28.72 3.65 -19.67
N ILE A 62 -28.04 4.06 -20.74
CA ILE A 62 -27.15 5.24 -20.71
C ILE A 62 -27.95 6.53 -20.57
N LYS A 63 -29.04 6.67 -21.34
CA LYS A 63 -29.96 7.82 -21.27
C LYS A 63 -30.50 8.00 -19.85
N HIS A 64 -30.92 6.91 -19.20
CA HIS A 64 -31.41 6.96 -17.82
C HIS A 64 -30.36 7.50 -16.86
N TRP A 65 -29.11 7.02 -16.98
CA TRP A 65 -28.02 7.46 -16.11
C TRP A 65 -27.63 8.93 -16.35
N LEU A 66 -27.49 9.35 -17.61
CA LEU A 66 -27.16 10.75 -17.94
C LEU A 66 -28.22 11.71 -17.39
N LEU A 67 -29.52 11.38 -17.51
CA LEU A 67 -30.59 12.19 -16.94
C LEU A 67 -30.60 12.15 -15.40
N HIS A 68 -30.22 11.02 -14.77
CA HIS A 68 -30.08 10.91 -13.32
C HIS A 68 -28.96 11.81 -12.77
N GLU A 69 -27.83 11.90 -13.47
CA GLU A 69 -26.70 12.74 -13.06
C GLU A 69 -26.89 14.24 -13.32
N GLN A 70 -27.96 14.62 -14.04
CA GLN A 70 -28.23 16.03 -14.33
C GLN A 70 -28.54 16.80 -13.05
N LYS A 71 -27.90 17.96 -12.88
CA LYS A 71 -28.17 18.87 -11.76
C LYS A 71 -29.50 19.60 -11.96
N GLU A 72 -30.03 20.16 -10.87
CA GLU A 72 -31.31 20.90 -10.89
C GLU A 72 -31.33 22.08 -11.89
N ASP A 73 -30.19 22.71 -12.12
CA ASP A 73 -30.02 23.81 -13.08
C ASP A 73 -29.88 23.35 -14.54
N GLY A 74 -29.93 22.04 -14.79
CA GLY A 74 -29.80 21.40 -16.10
C GLY A 74 -28.37 21.06 -16.51
N SER A 75 -27.37 21.39 -15.71
CA SER A 75 -25.95 21.16 -16.06
C SER A 75 -25.43 19.81 -15.56
N TRP A 76 -24.26 19.41 -16.07
CA TRP A 76 -23.45 18.33 -15.54
C TRP A 76 -22.11 18.89 -15.05
N GLY A 77 -21.68 18.46 -13.86
CA GLY A 77 -20.44 18.94 -13.22
C GLY A 77 -19.34 17.89 -13.17
N LEU A 78 -18.13 18.30 -12.78
CA LEU A 78 -16.97 17.41 -12.63
C LEU A 78 -17.01 16.52 -11.37
N ALA A 79 -17.89 16.87 -10.42
CA ALA A 79 -18.14 16.13 -9.20
C ALA A 79 -19.55 16.47 -8.69
N PRO A 80 -20.15 15.62 -7.83
CA PRO A 80 -21.49 15.86 -7.28
C PRO A 80 -21.64 17.25 -6.61
N GLU A 81 -20.66 17.67 -5.83
CA GLU A 81 -20.67 18.91 -5.04
C GLU A 81 -20.24 20.17 -5.81
N LEU A 82 -19.65 20.01 -7.00
CA LEU A 82 -19.17 21.14 -7.79
C LEU A 82 -20.28 21.70 -8.70
N PRO A 83 -20.20 22.98 -9.11
CA PRO A 83 -21.09 23.55 -10.12
C PRO A 83 -20.99 22.82 -11.48
N GLY A 84 -21.93 23.13 -12.38
CA GLY A 84 -21.88 22.66 -13.76
C GLY A 84 -20.60 23.03 -14.49
N ASN A 85 -20.17 22.17 -15.42
CA ASN A 85 -19.02 22.36 -16.29
C ASN A 85 -19.47 22.42 -17.75
N VAL A 86 -18.97 23.41 -18.50
CA VAL A 86 -19.35 23.67 -19.90
C VAL A 86 -19.02 22.48 -20.82
N SER A 87 -17.88 21.84 -20.61
CA SER A 87 -17.43 20.71 -21.44
C SER A 87 -18.28 19.47 -21.15
N THR A 88 -18.39 19.08 -19.89
CA THR A 88 -19.21 17.92 -19.46
C THR A 88 -20.68 18.08 -19.85
N THR A 89 -21.24 19.28 -19.70
CA THR A 89 -22.63 19.57 -20.09
C THR A 89 -22.82 19.47 -21.61
N THR A 90 -21.86 19.96 -22.41
CA THR A 90 -21.93 19.85 -23.87
C THR A 90 -21.89 18.39 -24.34
N GLU A 91 -20.98 17.60 -23.76
CA GLU A 91 -20.81 16.19 -24.12
C GLU A 91 -22.05 15.37 -23.72
N ALA A 92 -22.56 15.55 -22.49
CA ALA A 92 -23.77 14.88 -22.01
C ALA A 92 -25.01 15.25 -22.85
N TYR A 93 -25.16 16.54 -23.18
CA TYR A 93 -26.25 17.01 -24.04
C TYR A 93 -26.18 16.37 -25.44
N LEU A 94 -24.99 16.36 -26.06
CA LEU A 94 -24.82 15.72 -27.38
C LEU A 94 -25.13 14.22 -27.31
N ALA A 95 -24.66 13.51 -26.29
CA ALA A 95 -24.95 12.10 -26.10
C ALA A 95 -26.46 11.84 -25.96
N LEU A 96 -27.16 12.61 -25.12
CA LEU A 96 -28.62 12.51 -24.97
C LEU A 96 -29.36 12.76 -26.29
N LYS A 97 -28.92 13.77 -27.06
CA LYS A 97 -29.53 14.11 -28.37
C LYS A 97 -29.28 13.01 -29.41
N ILE A 98 -28.10 12.38 -29.41
CA ILE A 98 -27.81 11.18 -30.24
C ILE A 98 -28.71 10.00 -29.82
N LEU A 99 -28.96 9.84 -28.52
CA LEU A 99 -29.84 8.81 -27.95
C LEU A 99 -31.34 9.10 -28.12
N GLY A 100 -31.70 10.18 -28.82
CA GLY A 100 -33.09 10.51 -29.20
C GLY A 100 -33.87 11.33 -28.18
N VAL A 101 -33.21 11.92 -27.17
CA VAL A 101 -33.86 12.90 -26.28
C VAL A 101 -34.05 14.21 -27.03
N LEU A 102 -35.29 14.72 -27.04
CA LEU A 102 -35.64 15.88 -27.84
C LEU A 102 -35.17 17.19 -27.19
N PRO A 103 -34.66 18.18 -27.95
CA PRO A 103 -34.27 19.48 -27.42
C PRO A 103 -35.37 20.23 -26.66
N GLU A 104 -36.64 19.93 -26.93
CA GLU A 104 -37.81 20.52 -26.29
C GLU A 104 -38.15 19.89 -24.93
N GLU A 105 -37.53 18.77 -24.57
CA GLU A 105 -37.71 18.15 -23.26
C GLU A 105 -37.12 19.03 -22.14
N ASP A 106 -37.79 19.04 -20.98
CA ASP A 106 -37.50 19.97 -19.88
C ASP A 106 -36.03 19.90 -19.40
N ALA A 107 -35.46 18.70 -19.40
CA ALA A 107 -34.05 18.44 -19.11
C ALA A 107 -33.10 19.15 -20.10
N MET A 108 -33.39 19.04 -21.40
CA MET A 108 -32.57 19.62 -22.47
C MET A 108 -32.69 21.14 -22.51
N VAL A 109 -33.88 21.68 -22.30
CA VAL A 109 -34.12 23.15 -22.24
C VAL A 109 -33.35 23.79 -21.09
N LYS A 110 -33.33 23.17 -19.90
CA LYS A 110 -32.53 23.67 -18.77
C LYS A 110 -31.04 23.68 -19.09
N ALA A 111 -30.53 22.59 -19.69
CA ALA A 111 -29.14 22.50 -20.13
C ALA A 111 -28.80 23.59 -21.15
N GLN A 112 -29.66 23.85 -22.14
CA GLN A 112 -29.48 24.92 -23.13
C GLN A 112 -29.38 26.29 -22.47
N HIS A 113 -30.34 26.64 -21.61
CA HIS A 113 -30.34 27.93 -20.90
C HIS A 113 -29.08 28.10 -20.06
N TRP A 114 -28.67 27.05 -19.34
CA TRP A 114 -27.45 27.07 -18.56
C TRP A 114 -26.22 27.25 -19.45
N MET A 115 -26.13 26.53 -20.58
CA MET A 115 -25.02 26.61 -21.53
C MET A 115 -24.86 28.01 -22.11
N VAL A 116 -25.93 28.60 -22.65
CA VAL A 116 -25.91 29.95 -23.22
C VAL A 116 -25.48 30.98 -22.17
N ARG A 117 -25.99 30.88 -20.94
CA ARG A 117 -25.61 31.76 -19.83
C ARG A 117 -24.13 31.65 -19.44
N ASN A 118 -23.53 30.47 -19.59
CA ASN A 118 -22.14 30.23 -19.19
C ASN A 118 -21.12 30.40 -20.32
N GLY A 119 -21.56 30.82 -21.51
CA GLY A 119 -20.70 31.15 -22.66
C GLY A 119 -20.71 30.13 -23.80
N GLY A 120 -21.57 29.11 -23.69
CA GLY A 120 -21.85 28.15 -24.75
C GLY A 120 -20.68 27.25 -25.14
N VAL A 121 -20.85 26.54 -26.25
CA VAL A 121 -19.88 25.58 -26.81
C VAL A 121 -18.50 26.21 -27.09
N ALA A 122 -18.42 27.52 -27.30
CA ALA A 122 -17.15 28.22 -27.54
C ALA A 122 -16.14 28.09 -26.37
N LYS A 123 -16.61 27.83 -25.14
CA LYS A 123 -15.76 27.69 -23.95
C LYS A 123 -15.37 26.26 -23.58
N VAL A 124 -15.69 25.28 -24.42
CA VAL A 124 -15.32 23.88 -24.13
C VAL A 124 -13.82 23.64 -24.27
N ARG A 125 -13.31 22.67 -23.51
CA ARG A 125 -11.90 22.24 -23.47
C ARG A 125 -11.47 21.55 -24.78
N PHE A 126 -10.17 21.35 -24.94
CA PHE A 126 -9.52 20.71 -26.08
C PHE A 126 -10.19 19.39 -26.48
N PHE A 127 -10.34 18.44 -25.55
CA PHE A 127 -10.92 17.13 -25.87
C PHE A 127 -12.35 17.23 -26.42
N THR A 128 -13.17 18.09 -25.82
CA THR A 128 -14.53 18.32 -26.31
C THR A 128 -14.51 18.93 -27.71
N ARG A 129 -13.68 19.96 -27.97
CA ARG A 129 -13.53 20.51 -29.33
C ARG A 129 -13.10 19.44 -30.32
N PHE A 130 -12.15 18.60 -29.92
CA PHE A 130 -11.61 17.53 -30.74
C PHE A 130 -12.69 16.52 -31.14
N PHE A 131 -13.49 16.01 -30.19
CA PHE A 131 -14.57 15.09 -30.50
C PHE A 131 -15.70 15.76 -31.30
N LEU A 132 -16.09 17.00 -30.95
CA LEU A 132 -17.07 17.76 -31.72
C LEU A 132 -16.65 18.00 -33.17
N ALA A 133 -15.35 18.17 -33.43
CA ALA A 133 -14.82 18.31 -34.78
C ALA A 133 -15.01 17.06 -35.64
N THR A 134 -15.03 15.87 -35.03
CA THR A 134 -15.32 14.62 -35.75
C THR A 134 -16.76 14.53 -36.27
N PHE A 135 -17.67 15.40 -35.81
CA PHE A 135 -19.07 15.48 -36.26
C PHE A 135 -19.40 16.79 -36.99
N GLY A 136 -18.41 17.63 -37.28
CA GLY A 136 -18.62 18.94 -37.91
C GLY A 136 -19.29 19.98 -37.00
N LEU A 137 -19.33 19.74 -35.69
CA LEU A 137 -19.89 20.65 -34.69
C LEU A 137 -18.88 21.71 -34.23
N PHE A 138 -17.61 21.49 -34.56
CA PHE A 138 -16.51 22.42 -34.38
C PHE A 138 -15.58 22.31 -35.60
N PRO A 139 -15.01 23.40 -36.13
CA PRO A 139 -14.09 23.27 -37.26
C PRO A 139 -12.75 22.68 -36.83
N TRP A 140 -12.18 21.78 -37.64
CA TRP A 140 -10.83 21.22 -37.43
C TRP A 140 -9.71 22.28 -37.40
N THR A 141 -9.97 23.49 -37.93
CA THR A 141 -9.04 24.63 -37.85
C THR A 141 -8.95 25.25 -36.46
N ALA A 142 -9.89 24.94 -35.57
CA ALA A 142 -9.90 25.43 -34.20
C ALA A 142 -9.31 24.41 -33.19
N ILE A 143 -8.70 23.34 -33.72
CA ILE A 143 -7.90 22.37 -32.98
C ILE A 143 -6.41 22.70 -33.23
N PRO A 144 -5.55 22.76 -32.20
CA PRO A 144 -4.11 22.90 -32.37
C PRO A 144 -3.54 21.82 -33.32
N GLN A 145 -2.48 22.15 -34.05
CA GLN A 145 -1.80 21.19 -34.91
C GLN A 145 -1.06 20.14 -34.08
N LEU A 146 -1.35 18.88 -34.39
CA LEU A 146 -0.81 17.71 -33.70
C LEU A 146 -0.08 16.82 -34.71
N PRO A 147 1.16 17.17 -35.11
CA PRO A 147 1.90 16.42 -36.10
C PRO A 147 2.34 15.05 -35.55
N ALA A 148 2.02 13.98 -36.27
CA ALA A 148 2.42 12.61 -35.92
C ALA A 148 3.95 12.46 -35.82
N GLU A 149 4.70 13.31 -36.50
CA GLU A 149 6.17 13.34 -36.50
C GLU A 149 6.78 13.49 -35.09
N LEU A 150 6.02 13.96 -34.09
CA LEU A 150 6.45 14.00 -32.69
C LEU A 150 6.96 12.64 -32.19
N ILE A 151 6.40 11.52 -32.68
CA ILE A 151 6.83 10.16 -32.29
C ILE A 151 8.25 9.81 -32.79
N LEU A 152 8.77 10.55 -33.76
CA LEU A 152 10.11 10.34 -34.31
C LEU A 152 11.19 11.05 -33.49
N MET A 153 10.80 11.95 -32.58
CA MET A 153 11.74 12.71 -31.76
C MET A 153 12.45 11.78 -30.76
N PRO A 154 13.79 11.80 -30.69
CA PRO A 154 14.53 10.96 -29.76
C PRO A 154 14.30 11.40 -28.31
N PRO A 155 14.46 10.49 -27.32
CA PRO A 155 14.33 10.84 -25.89
C PRO A 155 15.27 11.93 -25.38
N SER A 156 16.36 12.21 -26.11
CA SER A 156 17.30 13.30 -25.82
C SER A 156 16.81 14.68 -26.28
N SER A 157 15.72 14.76 -27.05
CA SER A 157 15.11 16.01 -27.51
C SER A 157 14.36 16.70 -26.37
N VAL A 158 14.36 18.03 -26.37
CA VAL A 158 13.61 18.87 -25.41
C VAL A 158 12.10 18.60 -25.49
N LEU A 159 11.58 18.33 -26.68
CA LEU A 159 10.20 17.91 -26.91
C LEU A 159 10.21 16.53 -27.57
N ASN A 160 9.65 15.55 -26.88
CA ASN A 160 9.40 14.19 -27.38
C ASN A 160 8.22 13.56 -26.62
N ILE A 161 7.80 12.35 -27.00
CA ILE A 161 6.62 11.73 -26.37
C ILE A 161 6.87 11.33 -24.90
N TYR A 162 8.13 11.08 -24.50
CA TYR A 162 8.50 10.67 -23.15
C TYR A 162 8.72 11.84 -22.18
N THR A 163 8.80 13.08 -22.69
CA THR A 163 8.70 14.29 -21.84
C THR A 163 7.28 14.58 -21.38
N LEU A 164 6.28 13.95 -22.01
CA LEU A 164 4.90 13.95 -21.53
C LEU A 164 4.72 12.87 -20.48
N SER A 165 3.85 13.08 -19.50
CA SER A 165 3.46 12.06 -18.53
C SER A 165 2.89 10.81 -19.22
N SER A 166 2.91 9.67 -18.53
CA SER A 166 2.38 8.40 -19.05
C SER A 166 0.96 8.53 -19.60
N TRP A 167 0.07 9.18 -18.85
CA TRP A 167 -1.33 9.38 -19.24
C TRP A 167 -1.49 10.34 -20.44
N ALA A 168 -0.70 11.41 -20.50
CA ALA A 168 -0.75 12.34 -21.63
C ALA A 168 -0.17 11.70 -22.89
N ARG A 169 0.92 10.95 -22.75
CA ARG A 169 1.55 10.19 -23.83
C ARG A 169 0.61 9.16 -24.43
N SER A 170 0.07 8.25 -23.61
CA SER A 170 -0.80 7.18 -24.09
C SER A 170 -2.08 7.70 -24.74
N THR A 171 -2.57 8.87 -24.30
CA THR A 171 -3.73 9.54 -24.91
C THR A 171 -3.38 10.29 -26.19
N LEU A 172 -2.21 10.94 -26.24
CA LEU A 172 -1.81 11.75 -27.38
C LEU A 172 -1.50 10.92 -28.62
N ILE A 173 -0.78 9.80 -28.48
CA ILE A 173 -0.38 8.96 -29.63
C ILE A 173 -1.55 8.59 -30.56
N PRO A 174 -2.68 8.04 -30.06
CA PRO A 174 -3.82 7.78 -30.93
C PRO A 174 -4.47 9.06 -31.48
N ILE A 175 -4.49 10.15 -30.71
CA ILE A 175 -5.00 11.44 -31.17
C ILE A 175 -4.18 11.99 -32.35
N LEU A 176 -2.86 11.76 -32.39
CA LEU A 176 -2.02 12.14 -33.55
C LEU A 176 -2.51 11.48 -34.85
N ILE A 177 -2.96 10.22 -34.75
CA ILE A 177 -3.51 9.46 -35.89
C ILE A 177 -4.89 10.01 -36.27
N VAL A 178 -5.80 10.15 -35.30
CA VAL A 178 -7.15 10.67 -35.57
C VAL A 178 -7.10 12.10 -36.14
N ALA A 179 -6.22 12.95 -35.62
CA ALA A 179 -5.99 14.31 -36.12
C ALA A 179 -5.35 14.34 -37.51
N HIS A 180 -4.62 13.29 -37.92
CA HIS A 180 -4.14 13.16 -39.30
C HIS A 180 -5.31 12.97 -40.26
N HIS A 181 -6.22 12.04 -39.95
CA HIS A 181 -7.38 11.69 -40.78
C HIS A 181 -8.47 12.75 -40.80
N ARG A 182 -8.65 13.51 -39.70
CA ARG A 182 -9.74 14.50 -39.54
C ARG A 182 -11.10 13.92 -39.97
N PRO A 183 -11.55 12.79 -39.39
CA PRO A 183 -12.77 12.14 -39.86
C PRO A 183 -13.99 13.04 -39.67
N LEU A 184 -15.01 12.81 -40.49
CA LEU A 184 -16.32 13.45 -40.38
C LEU A 184 -17.41 12.37 -40.39
N TYR A 185 -18.11 12.23 -39.27
CA TYR A 185 -19.19 11.26 -39.08
C TYR A 185 -20.55 11.95 -39.20
N PRO A 186 -21.56 11.29 -39.82
CA PRO A 186 -22.90 11.84 -39.92
C PRO A 186 -23.58 11.88 -38.55
N LEU A 187 -24.40 12.90 -38.30
CA LEU A 187 -25.34 12.98 -37.18
C LEU A 187 -26.77 12.68 -37.66
N PRO A 188 -27.79 12.62 -36.78
CA PRO A 188 -29.16 12.35 -37.21
C PRO A 188 -29.72 13.35 -38.24
N ASN A 189 -29.18 14.57 -38.31
CA ASN A 189 -29.52 15.58 -39.31
C ASN A 189 -28.66 15.51 -40.60
N GLY A 190 -27.79 14.51 -40.74
CA GLY A 190 -26.97 14.27 -41.92
C GLY A 190 -25.46 14.53 -41.72
N LEU A 191 -24.71 14.37 -42.81
CA LEU A 191 -23.28 14.62 -42.88
C LEU A 191 -23.02 16.07 -43.33
N ASP A 192 -22.46 16.89 -42.45
CA ASP A 192 -22.10 18.28 -42.75
C ASP A 192 -20.84 18.69 -41.97
N ALA A 193 -19.91 19.39 -42.62
CA ALA A 193 -18.70 19.90 -41.99
C ALA A 193 -18.94 21.14 -41.10
N ASN A 194 -20.09 21.81 -41.25
CA ASN A 194 -20.55 22.94 -40.44
C ASN A 194 -21.89 22.62 -39.77
N ASN A 195 -22.00 21.41 -39.23
CA ASN A 195 -23.24 20.84 -38.73
C ASN A 195 -23.89 21.74 -37.65
N ASN A 196 -25.21 21.91 -37.74
CA ASN A 196 -26.03 22.73 -36.83
C ASN A 196 -26.71 21.96 -35.70
N PHE A 197 -26.37 20.68 -35.49
CA PHE A 197 -27.01 19.81 -34.51
C PHE A 197 -26.82 20.24 -33.05
N LEU A 198 -25.96 21.22 -32.74
CA LEU A 198 -25.82 21.79 -31.39
C LEU A 198 -25.96 23.32 -31.39
N ASP A 199 -26.54 23.93 -32.42
CA ASP A 199 -26.63 25.40 -32.55
C ASP A 199 -27.33 26.06 -31.35
N GLU A 200 -28.28 25.37 -30.71
CA GLU A 200 -28.97 25.84 -29.53
C GLU A 200 -28.08 26.03 -28.29
N LEU A 201 -26.89 25.41 -28.27
CA LEU A 201 -25.91 25.57 -27.19
C LEU A 201 -24.89 26.69 -27.47
N TRP A 202 -24.87 27.25 -28.68
CA TRP A 202 -23.98 28.34 -29.04
C TRP A 202 -24.58 29.69 -28.65
N VAL A 203 -23.73 30.58 -28.11
CA VAL A 203 -24.12 31.99 -27.92
C VAL A 203 -24.24 32.70 -29.26
N ASN A 204 -23.37 32.36 -30.22
CA ASN A 204 -23.42 32.86 -31.58
C ASN A 204 -23.21 31.70 -32.59
N PRO A 205 -24.27 30.97 -32.97
CA PRO A 205 -24.16 29.85 -33.91
C PRO A 205 -23.71 30.24 -35.32
N ALA A 206 -23.84 31.52 -35.69
CA ALA A 206 -23.39 32.04 -36.98
C ALA A 206 -21.85 32.20 -37.08
N ASP A 207 -21.15 32.26 -35.95
CA ASP A 207 -19.68 32.32 -35.90
C ASP A 207 -19.12 31.28 -34.93
N LYS A 208 -18.78 30.11 -35.48
CA LYS A 208 -18.16 29.00 -34.75
C LYS A 208 -16.63 29.04 -34.80
N ASN A 209 -16.04 30.11 -35.34
CA ASN A 209 -14.60 30.22 -35.42
C ASN A 209 -14.02 30.70 -34.07
N VAL A 210 -13.58 29.73 -33.26
CA VAL A 210 -13.04 29.99 -31.94
C VAL A 210 -11.54 29.68 -31.94
N PRO A 211 -10.66 30.68 -32.06
CA PRO A 211 -9.22 30.47 -31.95
C PRO A 211 -8.89 29.74 -30.63
N TYR A 212 -7.97 28.79 -30.70
CA TYR A 212 -7.55 28.06 -29.52
C TYR A 212 -6.62 28.92 -28.65
N ALA A 213 -5.61 29.52 -29.25
CA ALA A 213 -4.61 30.32 -28.54
C ALA A 213 -4.99 31.82 -28.52
N PRO A 214 -4.56 32.57 -27.49
CA PRO A 214 -4.68 34.02 -27.47
C PRO A 214 -3.95 34.69 -28.64
N PRO A 215 -4.34 35.91 -29.04
CA PRO A 215 -3.61 36.67 -30.04
C PRO A 215 -2.13 36.87 -29.65
N LEU A 216 -1.20 36.73 -30.61
CA LEU A 216 0.24 36.89 -30.36
C LEU A 216 0.58 38.23 -29.70
N SER A 217 -0.15 39.30 -30.03
CA SER A 217 0.04 40.62 -29.44
C SER A 217 -0.30 40.67 -27.94
N THR A 218 -1.25 39.86 -27.48
CA THR A 218 -1.58 39.72 -26.05
C THR A 218 -0.45 39.02 -25.33
N LEU A 219 0.05 37.92 -25.88
CA LEU A 219 1.16 37.14 -25.29
C LEU A 219 2.46 37.97 -25.17
N VAL A 220 2.75 38.82 -26.15
CA VAL A 220 3.88 39.77 -26.07
C VAL A 220 3.69 40.78 -24.93
N LYS A 221 2.48 41.33 -24.76
CA LYS A 221 2.19 42.28 -23.69
C LYS A 221 2.28 41.66 -22.30
N GLU A 222 1.86 40.41 -22.17
CA GLU A 222 1.90 39.64 -20.93
C GLU A 222 3.28 38.99 -20.66
N ASN A 223 4.24 39.16 -21.57
CA ASN A 223 5.60 38.64 -21.47
C ASN A 223 5.65 37.09 -21.41
N GLU A 224 4.69 36.42 -22.05
CA GLU A 224 4.52 34.97 -22.09
C GLU A 224 5.25 34.33 -23.28
N TRP A 225 6.60 34.39 -23.26
CA TRP A 225 7.45 34.00 -24.39
C TRP A 225 7.34 32.54 -24.82
N VAL A 226 7.17 31.61 -23.88
CA VAL A 226 7.03 30.17 -24.21
C VAL A 226 5.74 29.96 -25.00
N GLN A 227 4.61 30.43 -24.47
CA GLN A 227 3.32 30.32 -25.14
C GLN A 227 3.32 31.04 -26.48
N LEU A 228 3.99 32.20 -26.58
CA LEU A 228 4.16 32.93 -27.84
C LEU A 228 4.85 32.08 -28.91
N ILE A 229 6.00 31.46 -28.58
CA ILE A 229 6.76 30.64 -29.52
C ILE A 229 5.93 29.47 -30.01
N PHE A 230 5.26 28.75 -29.10
CA PHE A 230 4.46 27.59 -29.48
C PHE A 230 3.17 27.96 -30.20
N THR A 231 2.55 29.10 -29.88
CA THR A 231 1.39 29.62 -30.63
C THR A 231 1.79 30.04 -32.05
N ALA A 232 2.95 30.68 -32.21
CA ALA A 232 3.48 31.02 -33.52
C ALA A 232 3.84 29.76 -34.33
N ALA A 233 4.46 28.77 -33.68
CA ALA A 233 4.77 27.48 -34.30
C ALA A 233 3.51 26.74 -34.74
N ASP A 234 2.46 26.73 -33.91
CA ASP A 234 1.14 26.17 -34.24
C ASP A 234 0.52 26.86 -35.47
N GLY A 235 0.58 28.18 -35.53
CA GLY A 235 0.13 28.95 -36.69
C GLY A 235 0.91 28.64 -37.97
N ILE A 236 2.25 28.50 -37.88
CA ILE A 236 3.11 28.10 -39.00
C ILE A 236 2.77 26.69 -39.46
N LEU A 237 2.62 25.75 -38.52
CA LEU A 237 2.19 24.38 -38.82
C LEU A 237 0.82 24.40 -39.49
N GLY A 238 -0.12 25.22 -39.01
CA GLY A 238 -1.46 25.37 -39.59
C GLY A 238 -1.40 25.85 -41.05
N ALA A 239 -0.57 26.85 -41.33
CA ALA A 239 -0.32 27.34 -42.69
C ALA A 239 0.33 26.27 -43.60
N ALA A 240 1.09 25.33 -43.02
CA ALA A 240 1.69 24.18 -43.70
C ALA A 240 0.80 22.91 -43.67
N ASP A 241 -0.50 23.04 -43.39
CA ASP A 241 -1.48 21.95 -43.19
C ASP A 241 -0.97 20.83 -42.26
N GLY A 242 -0.33 21.24 -41.18
CA GLY A 242 0.20 20.38 -40.13
C GLY A 242 1.23 19.38 -40.61
N LEU A 243 1.95 19.65 -41.73
CA LEU A 243 2.94 18.76 -42.35
C LEU A 243 2.38 17.45 -42.94
N ARG A 244 1.04 17.34 -43.12
CA ARG A 244 0.37 16.09 -43.56
C ARG A 244 0.90 15.49 -44.85
N ASN A 245 1.34 16.34 -45.79
CA ASN A 245 1.74 15.92 -47.12
C ASN A 245 3.23 15.54 -47.22
N LEU A 246 3.99 15.61 -46.13
CA LEU A 246 5.40 15.22 -46.13
C LEU A 246 5.56 13.69 -46.16
N PRO A 247 6.56 13.14 -46.89
CA PRO A 247 6.81 11.69 -46.93
C PRO A 247 7.04 11.08 -45.54
N LEU A 248 7.58 11.86 -44.60
CA LEU A 248 7.85 11.43 -43.23
C LEU A 248 6.57 11.10 -42.46
N ARG A 249 5.41 11.66 -42.85
CA ARG A 249 4.11 11.41 -42.21
C ARG A 249 3.76 9.94 -42.19
N LYS A 250 3.97 9.23 -43.30
CA LYS A 250 3.68 7.78 -43.39
C LYS A 250 4.52 6.97 -42.41
N VAL A 251 5.79 7.34 -42.26
CA VAL A 251 6.71 6.68 -41.30
C VAL A 251 6.27 6.99 -39.87
N ALA A 252 5.89 8.24 -39.59
CA ALA A 252 5.39 8.65 -38.28
C ALA A 252 4.12 7.90 -37.88
N LEU A 253 3.11 7.83 -38.76
CA LEU A 253 1.88 7.08 -38.52
C LEU A 253 2.15 5.60 -38.29
N ARG A 254 3.03 4.98 -39.09
CA ARG A 254 3.43 3.60 -38.89
C ARG A 254 4.03 3.37 -37.50
N LYS A 255 4.92 4.28 -37.05
CA LYS A 255 5.47 4.22 -35.69
C LYS A 255 4.38 4.39 -34.63
N CYS A 256 3.39 5.27 -34.84
CA CYS A 256 2.28 5.42 -33.89
C CYS A 256 1.50 4.10 -33.77
N ILE A 257 1.17 3.47 -34.90
CA ILE A 257 0.49 2.16 -34.92
C ILE A 257 1.34 1.09 -34.23
N ASP A 258 2.62 0.98 -34.57
CA ASP A 258 3.51 -0.01 -33.95
C ASP A 258 3.60 0.23 -32.43
N TRP A 259 3.67 1.48 -31.98
CA TRP A 259 3.62 1.84 -30.56
C TRP A 259 2.30 1.41 -29.91
N LEU A 260 1.14 1.69 -30.53
CA LEU A 260 -0.16 1.26 -30.01
C LEU A 260 -0.24 -0.27 -29.88
N LEU A 261 0.18 -1.02 -30.91
CA LEU A 261 0.13 -2.49 -30.88
C LEU A 261 1.07 -3.08 -29.82
N GLU A 262 2.23 -2.47 -29.59
CA GLU A 262 3.17 -2.88 -28.55
C GLU A 262 2.62 -2.60 -27.13
N HIS A 263 1.92 -1.48 -26.96
CA HIS A 263 1.40 -1.02 -25.68
C HIS A 263 0.04 -1.60 -25.31
N GLN A 264 -0.60 -2.37 -26.19
CA GLN A 264 -1.81 -3.10 -25.85
C GLN A 264 -1.48 -4.28 -24.92
N GLU A 265 -2.16 -4.35 -23.78
CA GLU A 265 -2.07 -5.52 -22.92
C GLU A 265 -2.68 -6.76 -23.57
N LYS A 266 -2.34 -7.93 -23.02
CA LYS A 266 -2.89 -9.20 -23.53
C LYS A 266 -4.43 -9.22 -23.43
N GLU A 267 -4.97 -8.62 -22.38
CA GLU A 267 -6.40 -8.54 -22.12
C GLU A 267 -7.09 -7.44 -22.94
N GLY A 268 -6.34 -6.51 -23.54
CA GLY A 268 -6.82 -5.51 -24.50
C GLY A 268 -6.68 -4.05 -24.05
N GLU A 269 -6.34 -3.81 -22.80
CA GLU A 269 -6.18 -2.48 -22.21
C GLU A 269 -5.00 -1.72 -22.83
N TRP A 270 -5.15 -0.40 -22.92
CA TRP A 270 -4.04 0.55 -23.07
C TRP A 270 -3.98 1.39 -21.81
N ALA A 271 -2.87 1.29 -21.09
CA ALA A 271 -2.59 2.05 -19.87
C ALA A 271 -3.63 1.95 -18.72
N GLY A 272 -4.63 1.09 -18.83
CA GLY A 272 -5.61 0.84 -17.75
C GLY A 272 -6.72 1.88 -17.59
N PHE A 273 -6.77 2.95 -18.39
CA PHE A 273 -7.79 4.01 -18.26
C PHE A 273 -8.46 4.38 -19.59
N PHE A 274 -9.62 5.05 -19.53
CA PHE A 274 -10.55 5.21 -20.66
C PHE A 274 -9.97 5.95 -21.89
N PRO A 275 -9.43 7.18 -21.78
CA PRO A 275 -8.94 7.95 -22.93
C PRO A 275 -8.01 7.22 -23.91
N PRO A 276 -6.93 6.53 -23.48
CA PRO A 276 -6.06 5.81 -24.41
C PRO A 276 -6.74 4.58 -25.01
N MET A 277 -7.58 3.86 -24.26
CA MET A 277 -8.34 2.73 -24.82
C MET A 277 -9.30 3.18 -25.91
N HIS A 278 -10.08 4.21 -25.61
CA HIS A 278 -11.02 4.84 -26.52
C HIS A 278 -10.32 5.41 -27.76
N GLY A 279 -9.27 6.21 -27.58
CA GLY A 279 -8.52 6.80 -28.67
C GLY A 279 -7.82 5.76 -29.55
N SER A 280 -7.25 4.71 -28.95
CA SER A 280 -6.53 3.66 -29.70
C SER A 280 -7.44 2.87 -30.62
N LEU A 281 -8.65 2.52 -30.15
CA LEU A 281 -9.66 1.89 -31.00
C LEU A 281 -10.03 2.79 -32.18
N TRP A 282 -10.30 4.07 -31.91
CA TRP A 282 -10.65 5.03 -32.96
C TRP A 282 -9.53 5.17 -33.99
N ALA A 283 -8.28 5.31 -33.53
CA ALA A 283 -7.11 5.43 -34.38
C ALA A 283 -6.89 4.19 -35.26
N LEU A 284 -6.98 2.98 -34.69
CA LEU A 284 -6.75 1.74 -35.43
C LEU A 284 -7.84 1.47 -36.47
N VAL A 285 -9.11 1.77 -36.16
CA VAL A 285 -10.20 1.65 -37.15
C VAL A 285 -9.97 2.61 -38.33
N LEU A 286 -9.54 3.84 -38.07
CA LEU A 286 -9.19 4.80 -39.14
C LEU A 286 -8.00 4.36 -39.99
N GLU A 287 -7.07 3.60 -39.41
CA GLU A 287 -5.95 2.96 -40.12
C GLU A 287 -6.36 1.65 -40.83
N GLY A 288 -7.66 1.34 -40.88
CA GLY A 288 -8.22 0.25 -41.66
C GLY A 288 -8.26 -1.12 -40.97
N TYR A 289 -8.07 -1.18 -39.65
CA TYR A 289 -8.29 -2.41 -38.91
C TYR A 289 -9.79 -2.73 -38.88
N PRO A 290 -10.21 -3.93 -39.32
CA PRO A 290 -11.63 -4.27 -39.32
C PRO A 290 -12.11 -4.50 -37.89
N LEU A 291 -13.41 -4.26 -37.66
CA LEU A 291 -13.99 -4.35 -36.31
C LEU A 291 -13.87 -5.76 -35.71
N ASP A 292 -13.79 -6.81 -36.52
CA ASP A 292 -13.61 -8.20 -36.11
C ASP A 292 -12.14 -8.60 -35.90
N HIS A 293 -11.18 -7.68 -36.12
CA HIS A 293 -9.76 -7.93 -35.84
C HIS A 293 -9.51 -8.14 -34.35
N ASP A 294 -8.66 -9.11 -33.99
CA ASP A 294 -8.39 -9.49 -32.59
C ASP A 294 -8.00 -8.30 -31.69
N VAL A 295 -7.05 -7.47 -32.11
CA VAL A 295 -6.66 -6.22 -31.42
C VAL A 295 -7.86 -5.32 -31.10
N ILE A 296 -8.78 -5.16 -32.05
CA ILE A 296 -9.97 -4.32 -31.91
C ILE A 296 -10.97 -4.97 -30.95
N GLN A 297 -11.24 -6.26 -31.12
CA GLN A 297 -12.14 -7.03 -30.24
C GLN A 297 -11.66 -7.04 -28.78
N ARG A 298 -10.36 -7.24 -28.55
CA ARG A 298 -9.78 -7.17 -27.20
C ARG A 298 -9.89 -5.76 -26.62
N GLY A 299 -9.66 -4.72 -27.43
CA GLY A 299 -9.83 -3.33 -27.00
C GLY A 299 -11.28 -2.98 -26.62
N PHE A 300 -12.26 -3.41 -27.42
CA PHE A 300 -13.68 -3.27 -27.07
C PHE A 300 -14.02 -4.00 -25.78
N ALA A 301 -13.55 -5.25 -25.63
CA ALA A 301 -13.75 -6.00 -24.40
C ALA A 301 -13.13 -5.30 -23.18
N ALA A 302 -12.01 -4.58 -23.35
CA ALA A 302 -11.40 -3.77 -22.30
C ALA A 302 -12.25 -2.55 -21.93
N LEU A 303 -12.80 -1.82 -22.91
CA LEU A 303 -13.75 -0.73 -22.64
C LEU A 303 -15.01 -1.22 -21.92
N GLU A 304 -15.59 -2.36 -22.33
CA GLU A 304 -16.76 -2.91 -21.65
C GLU A 304 -16.48 -3.34 -20.21
N ARG A 305 -15.23 -3.66 -19.85
CA ARG A 305 -14.85 -3.93 -18.45
C ARG A 305 -14.90 -2.69 -17.56
N LEU A 306 -14.90 -1.48 -18.12
CA LEU A 306 -15.13 -0.23 -17.38
C LEU A 306 -16.63 0.08 -17.20
N ALA A 307 -17.52 -0.66 -17.86
CA ALA A 307 -18.94 -0.38 -17.81
C ALA A 307 -19.56 -0.90 -16.50
N VAL A 308 -20.30 -0.02 -15.81
CA VAL A 308 -21.11 -0.35 -14.66
C VAL A 308 -22.58 -0.28 -15.04
N HIS A 309 -23.33 -1.29 -14.57
CA HIS A 309 -24.78 -1.38 -14.78
C HIS A 309 -25.45 -1.60 -13.43
N ASP A 310 -26.32 -0.67 -13.06
CA ASP A 310 -27.12 -0.76 -11.84
C ASP A 310 -28.49 -0.11 -12.05
N THR A 311 -29.20 0.18 -10.96
CA THR A 311 -30.54 0.79 -11.00
C THR A 311 -30.55 2.21 -11.55
N ALA A 312 -29.41 2.91 -11.55
CA ALA A 312 -29.29 4.24 -12.14
C ALA A 312 -29.00 4.19 -13.65
N GLY A 313 -28.66 3.02 -14.21
CA GLY A 313 -28.44 2.82 -15.64
C GLY A 313 -27.05 2.27 -15.98
N LYS A 314 -26.59 2.52 -17.21
CA LYS A 314 -25.25 2.14 -17.71
C LYS A 314 -24.34 3.38 -17.74
N ARG A 315 -23.11 3.23 -17.25
CA ARG A 315 -22.07 4.26 -17.31
C ARG A 315 -20.69 3.65 -17.46
N LEU A 316 -19.72 4.45 -17.90
CA LEU A 316 -18.32 4.08 -18.00
C LEU A 316 -17.52 4.79 -16.90
N THR A 317 -16.68 4.04 -16.19
CA THR A 317 -15.71 4.64 -15.25
C THR A 317 -14.46 5.10 -15.98
N ALA A 318 -13.71 6.03 -15.37
CA ALA A 318 -12.42 6.47 -15.90
C ALA A 318 -11.36 5.36 -15.91
N THR A 319 -11.34 4.55 -14.85
CA THR A 319 -10.39 3.46 -14.57
C THR A 319 -11.00 2.51 -13.52
N VAL A 320 -10.24 1.51 -13.06
CA VAL A 320 -10.57 0.60 -11.95
C VAL A 320 -9.41 0.53 -10.95
N SER A 321 -9.70 0.42 -9.65
CA SER A 321 -8.70 0.56 -8.56
C SER A 321 -8.39 -0.72 -7.75
N PRO A 322 -8.38 -1.94 -8.33
CA PRO A 322 -8.35 -3.17 -7.54
C PRO A 322 -7.08 -3.39 -6.72
N VAL A 323 -5.90 -3.01 -7.23
CA VAL A 323 -4.63 -3.19 -6.49
C VAL A 323 -4.57 -2.23 -5.32
N TRP A 324 -4.88 -0.95 -5.58
CA TRP A 324 -4.93 0.10 -4.58
C TRP A 324 -5.93 -0.20 -3.46
N ASP A 325 -7.17 -0.53 -3.83
CA ASP A 325 -8.24 -0.84 -2.89
C ASP A 325 -7.89 -2.06 -2.02
N THR A 326 -7.33 -3.10 -2.64
CA THR A 326 -6.93 -4.32 -1.93
C THR A 326 -5.78 -4.04 -0.97
N ALA A 327 -4.79 -3.24 -1.37
CA ALA A 327 -3.64 -2.93 -0.53
C ALA A 327 -4.04 -2.04 0.67
N LEU A 328 -4.92 -1.07 0.46
CA LEU A 328 -5.48 -0.23 1.53
C LEU A 328 -6.36 -1.04 2.48
N MET A 329 -7.25 -1.90 1.97
CA MET A 329 -8.15 -2.72 2.78
C MET A 329 -7.37 -3.78 3.57
N ALA A 330 -6.42 -4.47 2.95
CA ALA A 330 -5.57 -5.44 3.66
C ALA A 330 -4.75 -4.74 4.75
N SER A 331 -4.21 -3.55 4.47
CA SER A 331 -3.50 -2.74 5.46
C SER A 331 -4.39 -2.31 6.63
N SER A 332 -5.63 -1.90 6.37
CA SER A 332 -6.56 -1.44 7.41
C SER A 332 -6.99 -2.59 8.33
N LEU A 333 -7.24 -3.78 7.76
CA LEU A 333 -7.59 -4.98 8.51
C LEU A 333 -6.39 -5.54 9.29
N CYS A 334 -5.17 -5.39 8.78
CA CYS A 334 -3.96 -5.66 9.56
C CYS A 334 -3.83 -4.72 10.76
N ASP A 335 -4.09 -3.42 10.57
CA ASP A 335 -4.10 -2.44 11.67
C ASP A 335 -5.19 -2.74 12.70
N ALA A 336 -6.33 -3.31 12.27
CA ALA A 336 -7.40 -3.81 13.15
C ALA A 336 -7.05 -5.12 13.89
N GLY A 337 -5.86 -5.69 13.67
CA GLY A 337 -5.36 -6.88 14.36
C GLY A 337 -5.62 -8.21 13.65
N LEU A 338 -6.06 -8.20 12.39
CA LEU A 338 -6.49 -9.39 11.64
C LEU A 338 -5.43 -9.95 10.67
N ARG A 339 -4.15 -9.61 10.87
CA ARG A 339 -3.04 -9.99 9.97
C ARG A 339 -2.92 -11.50 9.66
N SER A 340 -3.42 -12.35 10.56
CA SER A 340 -3.35 -13.82 10.44
C SER A 340 -4.64 -14.45 9.90
N ASP A 341 -5.68 -13.67 9.62
CA ASP A 341 -6.93 -14.17 9.06
C ASP A 341 -6.69 -14.69 7.63
N GLY A 342 -7.25 -15.87 7.32
CA GLY A 342 -7.06 -16.54 6.03
C GLY A 342 -7.49 -15.69 4.83
N ARG A 343 -8.50 -14.84 4.99
CA ARG A 343 -8.97 -13.90 3.96
C ARG A 343 -7.95 -12.81 3.64
N ILE A 344 -7.20 -12.36 4.65
CA ILE A 344 -6.13 -11.37 4.48
C ILE A 344 -4.89 -12.03 3.85
N CYS A 345 -4.59 -13.27 4.24
CA CYS A 345 -3.55 -14.07 3.59
C CYS A 345 -3.85 -14.26 2.09
N GLN A 346 -5.12 -14.50 1.73
CA GLN A 346 -5.57 -14.62 0.33
C GLN A 346 -5.38 -13.31 -0.43
N ALA A 347 -5.77 -12.17 0.15
CA ALA A 347 -5.55 -10.85 -0.45
C ALA A 347 -4.06 -10.55 -0.67
N ALA A 348 -3.20 -10.87 0.31
CA ALA A 348 -1.76 -10.70 0.20
C ALA A 348 -1.16 -11.62 -0.89
N ALA A 349 -1.67 -12.84 -1.05
CA ALA A 349 -1.27 -13.72 -2.15
C ALA A 349 -1.70 -13.16 -3.51
N TRP A 350 -2.92 -12.62 -3.59
CA TRP A 350 -3.45 -11.96 -4.79
C TRP A 350 -2.59 -10.77 -5.22
N LEU A 351 -2.17 -9.93 -4.26
CA LEU A 351 -1.25 -8.81 -4.51
C LEU A 351 0.11 -9.29 -5.01
N LYS A 352 0.71 -10.30 -4.37
CA LYS A 352 2.01 -10.86 -4.79
C LYS A 352 2.00 -11.35 -6.25
N CYS A 353 0.89 -11.95 -6.69
CA CYS A 353 0.76 -12.46 -8.05
C CYS A 353 0.74 -11.37 -9.13
N ARG A 354 0.60 -10.09 -8.73
CA ARG A 354 0.53 -8.93 -9.63
C ARG A 354 1.81 -8.10 -9.66
N GLN A 355 2.87 -8.53 -8.99
CA GLN A 355 4.15 -7.82 -9.07
C GLN A 355 4.69 -7.84 -10.50
N ILE A 356 5.02 -6.67 -11.04
CA ILE A 356 5.57 -6.52 -12.39
C ILE A 356 7.10 -6.67 -12.31
N LEU A 357 7.61 -7.77 -12.87
CA LEU A 357 9.04 -8.09 -12.94
C LEU A 357 9.60 -8.14 -14.38
N GLY A 358 8.74 -7.89 -15.38
CA GLY A 358 9.07 -7.99 -16.80
C GLY A 358 9.91 -6.84 -17.36
N SER A 359 10.21 -6.92 -18.65
CA SER A 359 10.98 -5.92 -19.40
C SER A 359 10.17 -4.75 -19.94
N LYS A 360 8.83 -4.82 -19.87
CA LYS A 360 7.95 -3.73 -20.27
C LYS A 360 8.03 -2.56 -19.27
N GLY A 361 7.72 -1.36 -19.76
CA GLY A 361 7.69 -0.16 -18.93
C GLY A 361 8.29 1.05 -19.61
N ASP A 362 7.47 2.06 -19.85
CA ASP A 362 7.91 3.32 -20.46
C ASP A 362 8.92 4.08 -19.59
N TRP A 363 8.81 3.95 -18.28
CA TRP A 363 9.75 4.50 -17.30
C TRP A 363 11.21 4.10 -17.58
N ARG A 364 11.43 2.99 -18.29
CA ARG A 364 12.75 2.51 -18.69
C ARG A 364 13.45 3.43 -19.67
N VAL A 365 12.75 4.31 -20.38
CA VAL A 365 13.36 5.26 -21.31
C VAL A 365 14.37 6.15 -20.60
N TYR A 366 14.01 6.68 -19.43
CA TYR A 366 14.91 7.47 -18.59
C TYR A 366 15.53 6.70 -17.42
N SER A 367 15.16 5.42 -17.28
CA SER A 367 15.69 4.50 -16.26
C SER A 367 16.04 3.09 -16.79
N PRO A 368 16.88 2.94 -17.83
CA PRO A 368 17.02 1.69 -18.60
C PRO A 368 17.69 0.55 -17.82
N CYS A 369 18.62 0.87 -16.92
CA CYS A 369 19.39 -0.13 -16.17
C CYS A 369 18.68 -0.64 -14.90
N ARG A 370 17.42 -0.25 -14.66
CA ARG A 370 16.72 -0.56 -13.41
C ARG A 370 15.85 -1.81 -13.57
N GLN A 371 15.88 -2.67 -12.56
CA GLN A 371 15.04 -3.86 -12.49
C GLN A 371 13.60 -3.44 -12.15
N ALA A 372 12.62 -4.06 -12.80
CA ALA A 372 11.21 -3.86 -12.45
C ALA A 372 10.90 -4.50 -11.10
N GLY A 373 9.97 -3.90 -10.35
CA GLY A 373 9.48 -4.46 -9.09
C GLY A 373 8.18 -3.84 -8.61
N GLY A 374 7.53 -3.04 -9.45
CA GLY A 374 6.36 -2.25 -9.10
C GLY A 374 5.04 -3.01 -9.23
N TRP A 375 3.97 -2.33 -8.82
CA TRP A 375 2.59 -2.67 -9.09
C TRP A 375 1.94 -1.50 -9.82
N SER A 376 0.86 -1.79 -10.52
CA SER A 376 -0.03 -0.79 -11.10
C SER A 376 -1.32 -0.73 -10.32
N PHE A 377 -2.05 0.36 -10.50
CA PHE A 377 -3.37 0.60 -9.95
C PHE A 377 -4.43 -0.44 -10.41
N GLU A 378 -4.41 -0.80 -11.70
CA GLU A 378 -5.41 -1.65 -12.36
C GLU A 378 -5.10 -3.17 -12.30
N TYR A 379 -5.96 -4.00 -12.91
CA TYR A 379 -5.70 -5.43 -13.10
C TYR A 379 -4.58 -5.71 -14.12
N HIS A 380 -4.59 -4.99 -15.24
CA HIS A 380 -3.78 -5.27 -16.43
C HIS A 380 -3.12 -3.98 -16.91
N ASN A 381 -1.87 -3.76 -16.49
CA ASN A 381 -1.12 -2.56 -16.87
C ASN A 381 0.41 -2.75 -16.67
N GLN A 382 1.04 -3.64 -17.43
CA GLN A 382 2.47 -3.94 -17.29
C GLN A 382 3.38 -2.76 -17.67
N TRP A 383 2.89 -1.84 -18.50
CA TRP A 383 3.64 -0.68 -19.00
C TRP A 383 3.75 0.46 -17.99
N TYR A 384 2.77 0.60 -17.10
CA TYR A 384 2.69 1.74 -16.18
C TYR A 384 2.48 1.29 -14.73
N PRO A 385 3.47 0.62 -14.10
CA PRO A 385 3.53 0.57 -12.64
C PRO A 385 3.78 1.96 -12.08
N ASP A 386 3.25 2.23 -10.90
CA ASP A 386 3.43 3.50 -10.20
C ASP A 386 4.03 3.28 -8.80
N VAL A 387 4.72 4.30 -8.31
CA VAL A 387 5.46 4.21 -7.05
C VAL A 387 4.55 4.28 -5.82
N ASP A 388 3.34 4.82 -5.96
CA ASP A 388 2.40 5.00 -4.85
C ASP A 388 1.74 3.65 -4.49
N ASP A 389 1.13 2.98 -5.46
CA ASP A 389 0.63 1.61 -5.35
C ASP A 389 1.71 0.66 -4.84
N THR A 390 2.91 0.74 -5.44
CA THR A 390 4.04 -0.10 -5.02
C THR A 390 4.37 0.10 -3.54
N ALA A 391 4.38 1.35 -3.04
CA ALA A 391 4.65 1.65 -1.64
C ALA A 391 3.55 1.10 -0.71
N VAL A 392 2.27 1.26 -1.09
CA VAL A 392 1.14 0.76 -0.30
C VAL A 392 1.08 -0.77 -0.28
N VAL A 393 1.34 -1.43 -1.41
CA VAL A 393 1.41 -2.89 -1.50
C VAL A 393 2.55 -3.43 -0.63
N VAL A 394 3.74 -2.83 -0.69
CA VAL A 394 4.88 -3.21 0.17
C VAL A 394 4.49 -3.14 1.65
N MET A 395 3.85 -2.05 2.08
CA MET A 395 3.38 -1.91 3.46
C MET A 395 2.32 -2.96 3.81
N ALA A 396 1.35 -3.20 2.93
CA ALA A 396 0.29 -4.19 3.15
C ALA A 396 0.87 -5.61 3.36
N LEU A 397 1.78 -6.02 2.48
CA LEU A 397 2.43 -7.33 2.54
C LEU A 397 3.26 -7.50 3.83
N VAL A 398 4.05 -6.50 4.20
CA VAL A 398 4.90 -6.57 5.40
C VAL A 398 4.09 -6.45 6.70
N LYS A 399 2.97 -5.69 6.70
CA LYS A 399 2.01 -5.67 7.81
C LYS A 399 1.35 -7.04 8.02
N GLN A 400 0.99 -7.71 6.92
CA GLN A 400 0.41 -9.05 6.93
C GLN A 400 1.43 -10.09 7.44
N ASP A 401 2.65 -10.11 6.88
CA ASP A 401 3.74 -10.99 7.30
C ASP A 401 5.09 -10.25 7.32
N CYS A 402 5.57 -9.94 8.53
CA CYS A 402 6.82 -9.20 8.71
C CYS A 402 8.07 -9.95 8.24
N ARG A 403 7.99 -11.28 8.02
CA ARG A 403 9.12 -12.06 7.48
C ARG A 403 9.42 -11.69 6.03
N LEU A 404 8.43 -11.15 5.30
CA LEU A 404 8.58 -10.73 3.91
C LEU A 404 9.54 -9.55 3.73
N ILE A 405 9.94 -8.88 4.81
CA ILE A 405 10.94 -7.82 4.72
C ILE A 405 12.27 -8.27 4.10
N LYS A 406 12.60 -9.57 4.18
CA LYS A 406 13.79 -10.16 3.57
C LYS A 406 13.52 -10.84 2.22
N SER A 407 12.30 -10.73 1.70
CA SER A 407 11.92 -11.36 0.42
C SER A 407 12.40 -10.56 -0.77
N ASP A 408 12.65 -11.24 -1.88
CA ASP A 408 12.98 -10.61 -3.16
C ASP A 408 11.84 -9.71 -3.65
N THR A 409 10.59 -10.07 -3.37
CA THR A 409 9.40 -9.23 -3.66
C THR A 409 9.58 -7.83 -3.10
N ILE A 410 9.91 -7.70 -1.81
CA ILE A 410 10.11 -6.39 -1.18
C ILE A 410 11.40 -5.74 -1.69
N ALA A 411 12.48 -6.50 -1.84
CA ALA A 411 13.76 -5.97 -2.29
C ALA A 411 13.70 -5.37 -3.71
N HIS A 412 13.04 -6.05 -4.66
CA HIS A 412 12.82 -5.55 -6.02
C HIS A 412 11.97 -4.29 -6.00
N ALA A 413 10.86 -4.30 -5.26
CA ALA A 413 9.94 -3.17 -5.15
C ALA A 413 10.62 -1.90 -4.64
N VAL A 414 11.31 -1.97 -3.50
CA VAL A 414 11.97 -0.80 -2.91
C VAL A 414 13.17 -0.34 -3.74
N THR A 415 13.86 -1.26 -4.42
CA THR A 415 14.94 -0.91 -5.34
C THR A 415 14.40 -0.18 -6.56
N TRP A 416 13.24 -0.60 -7.07
CA TRP A 416 12.53 0.08 -8.15
C TRP A 416 12.05 1.47 -7.70
N ILE A 417 11.40 1.60 -6.52
CA ILE A 417 10.99 2.91 -5.97
C ILE A 417 12.19 3.85 -5.77
N MET A 418 13.31 3.40 -5.22
CA MET A 418 14.52 4.25 -5.12
C MET A 418 15.06 4.62 -6.51
N GLY A 419 14.81 3.76 -7.49
CA GLY A 419 15.02 4.04 -8.90
C GLY A 419 14.13 5.20 -9.40
N MET A 420 12.94 5.30 -8.83
CA MET A 420 11.90 6.31 -9.01
C MET A 420 12.33 7.76 -8.82
N GLN A 421 13.36 7.99 -8.00
CA GLN A 421 13.55 9.29 -7.37
C GLN A 421 14.10 10.35 -8.33
N ASN A 422 13.45 11.52 -8.35
CA ASN A 422 13.85 12.67 -9.15
C ASN A 422 15.06 13.41 -8.56
N HIS A 423 15.65 14.30 -9.35
CA HIS A 423 16.83 15.09 -8.93
C HIS A 423 16.53 16.08 -7.80
N ASP A 424 15.29 16.56 -7.70
CA ASP A 424 14.82 17.41 -6.61
C ASP A 424 14.68 16.66 -5.28
N GLY A 425 14.80 15.33 -5.30
CA GLY A 425 14.68 14.45 -4.15
C GLY A 425 13.26 13.91 -3.92
N GLY A 426 12.25 14.41 -4.64
CA GLY A 426 10.89 13.91 -4.59
C GLY A 426 10.64 12.73 -5.53
N TRP A 427 9.38 12.31 -5.58
CA TRP A 427 8.89 11.28 -6.48
C TRP A 427 7.61 11.72 -7.18
N ALA A 428 7.57 11.41 -8.47
CA ALA A 428 6.40 11.45 -9.34
C ALA A 428 5.66 10.10 -9.29
N ALA A 429 4.51 9.97 -9.96
CA ALA A 429 3.73 8.74 -9.93
C ALA A 429 4.34 7.60 -10.78
N PHE A 430 4.61 7.86 -12.06
CA PHE A 430 4.94 6.84 -13.06
C PHE A 430 6.34 6.99 -13.65
N ASP A 431 6.81 8.24 -13.86
CA ASP A 431 8.04 8.50 -14.62
C ASP A 431 9.05 9.33 -13.80
N CYS A 432 10.35 9.06 -13.99
CA CYS A 432 11.40 9.95 -13.50
C CYS A 432 11.72 11.03 -14.55
N TYR A 433 12.10 12.22 -14.08
CA TYR A 433 12.50 13.37 -14.90
C TYR A 433 11.39 13.90 -15.84
N ASN A 434 10.14 13.71 -15.44
CA ASN A 434 8.97 14.22 -16.15
C ASN A 434 8.51 15.57 -15.58
N ASP A 435 9.44 16.53 -15.46
CA ASP A 435 9.28 17.82 -14.78
C ASP A 435 9.37 19.03 -15.71
N SER A 436 9.15 18.82 -17.01
CA SER A 436 9.18 19.86 -18.05
C SER A 436 7.93 20.76 -18.02
N LEU A 437 7.66 21.42 -16.89
CA LEU A 437 6.45 22.21 -16.62
C LEU A 437 6.19 23.34 -17.62
N TRP A 438 7.18 23.75 -18.42
CA TRP A 438 6.97 24.68 -19.52
C TRP A 438 6.01 24.12 -20.59
N LEU A 439 5.84 22.79 -20.66
CA LEU A 439 4.84 22.12 -21.50
C LEU A 439 3.42 22.57 -21.18
N HIS A 440 3.16 23.06 -19.96
CA HIS A 440 1.84 23.59 -19.62
C HIS A 440 1.48 24.87 -20.40
N LYS A 441 2.46 25.51 -21.02
CA LYS A 441 2.29 26.74 -21.79
C LYS A 441 2.12 26.50 -23.31
N ILE A 442 2.13 25.26 -23.77
CA ILE A 442 1.92 24.97 -25.20
C ILE A 442 0.41 24.98 -25.53
N PRO A 443 0.01 25.32 -26.78
CA PRO A 443 -1.39 25.45 -27.14
C PRO A 443 -2.25 24.29 -26.69
N PHE A 444 -1.90 23.03 -26.89
CA PHE A 444 -2.77 21.91 -26.50
C PHE A 444 -2.86 21.59 -24.98
N SER A 445 -2.28 22.42 -24.11
CA SER A 445 -2.21 22.17 -22.66
C SER A 445 -3.19 22.99 -21.82
N ASP A 446 -4.49 22.96 -22.13
CA ASP A 446 -5.52 23.66 -21.33
C ASP A 446 -5.88 22.98 -20.00
N MET A 447 -5.20 21.88 -19.66
CA MET A 447 -5.47 21.08 -18.45
C MET A 447 -4.30 21.09 -17.44
N ASP A 448 -3.18 21.78 -17.73
CA ASP A 448 -1.98 21.83 -16.87
C ASP A 448 -1.53 20.46 -16.32
N SER A 449 -1.72 19.40 -17.12
CA SER A 449 -1.55 18.01 -16.68
C SER A 449 -0.70 17.19 -17.65
N LEU A 450 0.17 17.84 -18.44
CA LEU A 450 1.03 17.15 -19.40
C LEU A 450 2.30 16.54 -18.78
N CYS A 451 2.61 16.91 -17.54
CA CYS A 451 3.80 16.46 -16.83
C CYS A 451 3.43 15.64 -15.58
N ASP A 452 4.35 14.77 -15.16
CA ASP A 452 4.31 14.00 -13.92
C ASP A 452 5.49 14.43 -13.02
N PRO A 453 5.44 15.64 -12.42
CA PRO A 453 6.50 16.12 -11.55
C PRO A 453 6.45 15.43 -10.18
N SER A 454 7.51 15.59 -9.40
CA SER A 454 7.48 15.22 -7.98
C SER A 454 6.31 15.89 -7.25
N SER A 455 5.66 15.15 -6.34
CA SER A 455 4.57 15.67 -5.50
C SER A 455 4.75 15.31 -4.02
N ALA A 456 4.20 16.14 -3.15
CA ALA A 456 4.39 16.03 -1.70
C ALA A 456 3.65 14.83 -1.09
N ASP A 457 2.46 14.51 -1.59
CA ASP A 457 1.69 13.34 -1.17
C ASP A 457 2.40 12.02 -1.51
N ILE A 458 2.85 11.84 -2.76
CA ILE A 458 3.61 10.65 -3.16
C ILE A 458 4.92 10.54 -2.39
N THR A 459 5.67 11.63 -2.29
CA THR A 459 6.94 11.63 -1.54
C THR A 459 6.70 11.29 -0.07
N GLY A 460 5.64 11.83 0.53
CA GLY A 460 5.22 11.48 1.88
C GLY A 460 4.91 9.99 2.03
N ARG A 461 4.18 9.39 1.07
CA ARG A 461 3.86 7.96 1.09
C ARG A 461 5.09 7.07 0.98
N ILE A 462 6.02 7.40 0.10
CA ILE A 462 7.27 6.64 -0.05
C ILE A 462 8.10 6.73 1.22
N LEU A 463 8.18 7.91 1.85
CA LEU A 463 8.84 8.05 3.15
C LEU A 463 8.13 7.25 4.25
N GLU A 464 6.80 7.12 4.20
CA GLU A 464 6.07 6.26 5.14
C GLU A 464 6.48 4.79 4.95
N CYS A 465 6.51 4.31 3.70
CA CYS A 465 6.97 2.97 3.38
C CYS A 465 8.42 2.75 3.83
N PHE A 466 9.34 3.66 3.49
CA PHE A 466 10.75 3.54 3.85
C PHE A 466 10.96 3.60 5.37
N GLY A 467 10.32 4.54 6.05
CA GLY A 467 10.36 4.64 7.51
C GLY A 467 9.77 3.40 8.20
N PHE A 468 8.67 2.86 7.67
CA PHE A 468 8.08 1.61 8.15
C PHE A 468 9.06 0.45 8.03
N LEU A 469 9.70 0.28 6.87
CA LEU A 469 10.70 -0.78 6.66
C LEU A 469 11.94 -0.60 7.53
N LEU A 470 12.46 0.63 7.65
CA LEU A 470 13.62 0.95 8.49
C LEU A 470 13.36 0.69 9.98
N SER A 471 12.10 0.65 10.42
CA SER A 471 11.75 0.32 11.81
C SER A 471 12.05 -1.14 12.19
N PHE A 472 12.27 -2.02 11.21
CA PHE A 472 12.59 -3.42 11.44
C PHE A 472 14.11 -3.65 11.51
N LYS A 473 14.56 -4.22 12.63
CA LYS A 473 15.98 -4.57 12.87
C LYS A 473 16.54 -5.59 11.86
N GLN A 474 15.69 -6.27 11.12
CA GLN A 474 16.04 -7.32 10.16
C GLN A 474 16.59 -6.78 8.84
N LEU A 475 16.35 -5.50 8.50
CA LEU A 475 16.68 -4.89 7.21
C LEU A 475 18.15 -4.43 7.09
N ARG A 476 19.01 -4.78 8.07
CA ARG A 476 20.38 -4.26 8.18
C ARG A 476 21.22 -4.48 6.93
N GLY A 477 22.02 -3.49 6.55
CA GLY A 477 23.05 -3.64 5.52
C GLY A 477 23.05 -2.56 4.43
N GLN A 478 23.31 -2.95 3.19
CA GLN A 478 23.39 -2.00 2.06
C GLN A 478 22.02 -1.39 1.73
N LEU A 479 20.95 -2.18 1.80
CA LEU A 479 19.60 -1.71 1.51
C LEU A 479 19.13 -0.65 2.51
N GLU A 480 19.33 -0.88 3.82
CA GLU A 480 19.10 0.11 4.89
C GLU A 480 19.79 1.44 4.60
N ARG A 481 21.09 1.42 4.24
CA ARG A 481 21.86 2.65 3.94
C ARG A 481 21.30 3.39 2.72
N ARG A 482 20.92 2.66 1.66
CA ARG A 482 20.34 3.25 0.45
C ARG A 482 18.97 3.88 0.72
N LEU A 483 18.12 3.19 1.47
CA LEU A 483 16.81 3.69 1.89
C LEU A 483 16.96 4.96 2.72
N ALA A 484 17.87 4.97 3.70
CA ALA A 484 18.13 6.15 4.52
C ALA A 484 18.63 7.35 3.70
N ALA A 485 19.55 7.13 2.75
CA ALA A 485 20.06 8.19 1.87
C ALA A 485 18.99 8.74 0.93
N SER A 486 18.18 7.86 0.34
CA SER A 486 17.04 8.24 -0.50
C SER A 486 15.98 9.02 0.29
N SER A 487 15.70 8.58 1.53
CA SER A 487 14.77 9.25 2.45
C SER A 487 15.24 10.65 2.82
N ALA A 488 16.54 10.85 3.05
CA ALA A 488 17.08 12.16 3.40
C ALA A 488 16.83 13.21 2.31
N ARG A 489 16.90 12.82 1.04
CA ARG A 489 16.56 13.69 -0.10
C ARG A 489 15.06 13.98 -0.18
N GLY A 490 14.22 12.96 0.04
CA GLY A 490 12.76 13.15 0.09
C GLY A 490 12.32 14.10 1.20
N ILE A 491 12.95 14.01 2.37
CA ILE A 491 12.69 14.95 3.48
C ILE A 491 13.09 16.37 3.08
N ALA A 492 14.24 16.56 2.43
CA ALA A 492 14.68 17.88 1.97
C ALA A 492 13.73 18.48 0.92
N TYR A 493 13.18 17.66 0.03
CA TYR A 493 12.13 18.06 -0.91
C TYR A 493 10.88 18.54 -0.16
N LEU A 494 10.36 17.74 0.79
CA LEU A 494 9.16 18.10 1.55
C LEU A 494 9.35 19.35 2.42
N GLU A 495 10.55 19.58 2.97
CA GLU A 495 10.86 20.83 3.68
C GLU A 495 10.73 22.06 2.78
N LYS A 496 11.05 21.93 1.50
CA LYS A 496 10.96 23.02 0.51
C LYS A 496 9.52 23.25 0.04
N GLU A 497 8.75 22.18 -0.12
CA GLU A 497 7.38 22.23 -0.65
C GLU A 497 6.30 22.57 0.41
N GLN A 498 6.68 22.75 1.68
CA GLN A 498 5.71 23.13 2.71
C GLN A 498 5.20 24.56 2.46
N ASP A 499 3.89 24.73 2.41
CA ASP A 499 3.25 26.03 2.27
C ASP A 499 3.40 26.89 3.55
N LYS A 500 3.22 28.20 3.42
CA LYS A 500 3.25 29.17 4.53
C LYS A 500 2.28 28.83 5.67
N SER A 501 1.16 28.17 5.37
CA SER A 501 0.20 27.68 6.37
C SER A 501 0.75 26.52 7.22
N GLY A 502 1.81 25.85 6.77
CA GLY A 502 2.31 24.61 7.35
C GLY A 502 1.75 23.35 6.69
N ALA A 503 0.83 23.48 5.73
CA ALA A 503 0.26 22.36 4.99
C ALA A 503 1.09 22.00 3.74
N TRP A 504 0.78 20.85 3.14
CA TRP A 504 1.26 20.46 1.81
C TRP A 504 0.09 20.21 0.88
N TRP A 505 0.22 20.66 -0.37
CA TRP A 505 -0.75 20.46 -1.43
C TRP A 505 -0.84 18.96 -1.83
N GLY A 506 -2.05 18.48 -2.14
CA GLY A 506 -2.30 17.09 -2.53
C GLY A 506 -2.59 16.96 -4.01
N ARG A 507 -1.78 16.19 -4.75
CA ARG A 507 -1.91 15.98 -6.19
C ARG A 507 -3.00 14.97 -6.54
N TRP A 508 -3.12 13.89 -5.77
CA TRP A 508 -3.95 12.73 -6.09
C TRP A 508 -5.17 12.53 -5.17
N GLY A 509 -5.23 13.29 -4.07
CA GLY A 509 -6.37 13.33 -3.17
C GLY A 509 -6.65 14.75 -2.71
N SER A 510 -7.93 15.06 -2.48
CA SER A 510 -8.42 16.40 -2.16
C SER A 510 -8.14 16.81 -0.72
N ASN A 511 -7.37 17.86 -0.46
CA ASN A 511 -6.27 18.45 -1.22
C ASN A 511 -5.13 18.67 -0.22
N TYR A 512 -5.15 19.78 0.52
CA TYR A 512 -4.18 20.07 1.55
C TYR A 512 -4.27 19.10 2.74
N ILE A 513 -5.48 18.64 3.09
CA ILE A 513 -5.66 17.59 4.12
C ILE A 513 -4.97 16.30 3.70
N TYR A 514 -5.14 15.89 2.44
CA TYR A 514 -4.55 14.67 1.91
C TYR A 514 -3.02 14.76 1.84
N GLY A 515 -2.49 15.83 1.23
CA GLY A 515 -1.05 16.07 1.12
C GLY A 515 -0.38 16.11 2.48
N THR A 516 -0.91 16.95 3.38
CA THR A 516 -0.38 17.08 4.76
C THR A 516 -0.45 15.76 5.53
N SER A 517 -1.50 14.96 5.33
CA SER A 517 -1.61 13.66 6.00
C SER A 517 -0.54 12.67 5.55
N ASN A 518 -0.32 12.53 4.24
CA ASN A 518 0.72 11.65 3.70
C ASN A 518 2.11 12.08 4.17
N VAL A 519 2.39 13.38 4.16
CA VAL A 519 3.68 13.91 4.63
C VAL A 519 3.90 13.67 6.13
N LEU A 520 2.91 13.96 6.98
CA LEU A 520 3.03 13.70 8.41
C LEU A 520 3.19 12.21 8.72
N ARG A 521 2.50 11.32 8.00
CA ARG A 521 2.73 9.88 8.14
C ARG A 521 4.15 9.49 7.72
N GLY A 522 4.64 10.03 6.60
CA GLY A 522 5.98 9.77 6.09
C GLY A 522 7.11 10.24 7.01
N LEU A 523 6.95 11.41 7.63
CA LEU A 523 7.96 11.99 8.51
C LEU A 523 8.00 11.33 9.90
N HIS A 524 7.03 10.48 10.26
CA HIS A 524 6.90 9.97 11.63
C HIS A 524 8.12 9.19 12.14
N TYR A 525 8.62 8.24 11.33
CA TYR A 525 9.78 7.44 11.70
C TYR A 525 11.01 8.35 11.88
N PHE A 526 11.25 9.22 10.91
CA PHE A 526 12.40 10.10 10.89
C PHE A 526 12.35 11.14 12.00
N HIS A 527 11.19 11.70 12.33
CA HIS A 527 11.00 12.60 13.47
C HIS A 527 11.39 11.95 14.81
N LYS A 528 11.18 10.63 14.96
CA LYS A 528 11.56 9.89 16.18
C LYS A 528 13.04 9.54 16.24
N THR A 529 13.66 9.27 15.10
CA THR A 529 15.04 8.76 15.03
C THR A 529 16.07 9.83 14.74
N ASP A 530 15.65 10.98 14.24
CA ASP A 530 16.51 12.04 13.77
C ASP A 530 16.24 13.35 14.55
N PRO A 531 17.18 13.80 15.39
CA PRO A 531 17.01 14.99 16.22
C PRO A 531 17.20 16.30 15.44
N ARG A 532 17.18 16.30 14.10
CA ARG A 532 17.24 17.53 13.29
C ARG A 532 16.11 18.49 13.69
N PRO A 533 16.43 19.74 14.14
CA PRO A 533 15.40 20.73 14.50
C PRO A 533 14.43 21.09 13.38
N ARG A 534 14.83 20.87 12.11
CA ARG A 534 14.05 21.20 10.92
C ARG A 534 12.81 20.32 10.76
N ILE A 535 12.93 19.00 10.95
CA ILE A 535 11.79 18.07 10.89
C ILE A 535 10.76 18.44 11.97
N ASN A 536 11.22 18.75 13.17
CA ASN A 536 10.33 19.17 14.27
C ASN A 536 9.55 20.44 13.93
N LYS A 537 10.18 21.39 13.23
CA LYS A 537 9.56 22.65 12.82
C LYS A 537 8.43 22.40 11.83
N VAL A 538 8.70 21.67 10.74
CA VAL A 538 7.69 21.42 9.69
C VAL A 538 6.53 20.57 10.23
N VAL A 539 6.81 19.57 11.08
CA VAL A 539 5.80 18.76 11.75
C VAL A 539 4.92 19.60 12.68
N SER A 540 5.51 20.46 13.50
CA SER A 540 4.76 21.28 14.47
C SER A 540 3.83 22.27 13.77
N ALA A 541 4.27 22.86 12.66
CA ALA A 541 3.43 23.75 11.85
C ALA A 541 2.21 23.01 11.27
N ALA A 542 2.43 21.82 10.69
CA ALA A 542 1.37 21.01 10.11
C ALA A 542 0.36 20.46 11.14
N VAL A 543 0.83 20.05 12.32
CA VAL A 543 -0.04 19.63 13.43
C VAL A 543 -0.91 20.80 13.91
N SER A 544 -0.32 22.00 14.02
CA SER A 544 -1.05 23.21 14.40
C SER A 544 -2.09 23.60 13.35
N TRP A 545 -1.74 23.45 12.06
CA TRP A 545 -2.66 23.67 10.95
C TRP A 545 -3.87 22.74 11.02
N PHE A 546 -3.66 21.43 11.18
CA PHE A 546 -4.77 20.48 11.33
C PHE A 546 -5.71 20.82 12.49
N GLN A 547 -5.16 21.25 13.63
CA GLN A 547 -5.98 21.67 14.78
C GLN A 547 -6.80 22.93 14.46
N SER A 548 -6.24 23.86 13.68
CA SER A 548 -6.89 25.12 13.32
C SER A 548 -8.04 24.98 12.32
N ILE A 549 -8.01 23.94 11.47
CA ILE A 549 -9.02 23.69 10.44
C ILE A 549 -10.08 22.64 10.85
N GLN A 550 -10.08 22.17 12.09
CA GLN A 550 -11.08 21.21 12.56
C GLN A 550 -12.47 21.85 12.59
N ASN A 551 -13.47 21.20 11.98
CA ASN A 551 -14.84 21.70 11.94
C ASN A 551 -15.49 21.67 13.33
N ALA A 552 -16.57 22.44 13.49
CA ALA A 552 -17.32 22.52 14.74
C ALA A 552 -17.97 21.18 15.14
N ASP A 553 -18.32 20.34 14.18
CA ASP A 553 -18.85 18.99 14.38
C ASP A 553 -17.79 17.98 14.86
N GLY A 554 -16.51 18.34 14.81
CA GLY A 554 -15.37 17.53 15.23
C GLY A 554 -14.65 16.81 14.09
N GLY A 555 -15.21 16.78 12.87
CA GLY A 555 -14.56 16.19 11.72
C GLY A 555 -13.61 17.16 11.00
N TRP A 556 -13.09 16.69 9.86
CA TRP A 556 -12.36 17.50 8.89
C TRP A 556 -12.93 17.29 7.49
N GLY A 557 -12.89 18.35 6.70
CA GLY A 557 -13.47 18.39 5.36
C GLY A 557 -12.76 19.40 4.50
N GLU A 558 -12.60 19.09 3.22
CA GLU A 558 -12.02 20.00 2.24
C GLU A 558 -12.73 19.85 0.89
N THR A 559 -13.24 20.95 0.36
CA THR A 559 -13.89 20.98 -0.96
C THR A 559 -12.87 20.86 -2.09
N LEU A 560 -13.24 20.18 -3.18
CA LEU A 560 -12.47 20.15 -4.42
C LEU A 560 -12.21 21.54 -5.00
N ALA A 561 -13.05 22.53 -4.66
CA ALA A 561 -12.84 23.91 -5.08
C ALA A 561 -11.54 24.52 -4.51
N SER A 562 -10.88 23.90 -3.53
CA SER A 562 -9.59 24.36 -3.01
C SER A 562 -8.43 24.22 -4.01
N TYR A 563 -8.61 23.46 -5.10
CA TYR A 563 -7.67 23.45 -6.24
C TYR A 563 -7.71 24.75 -7.05
N ASP A 564 -8.85 25.46 -7.05
CA ASP A 564 -9.02 26.76 -7.70
C ASP A 564 -8.84 27.93 -6.74
N MET A 565 -9.24 27.74 -5.48
CA MET A 565 -9.29 28.77 -4.44
C MET A 565 -8.46 28.32 -3.24
N PRO A 566 -7.14 28.62 -3.19
CA PRO A 566 -6.26 28.22 -2.09
C PRO A 566 -6.71 28.69 -0.70
N GLU A 567 -7.51 29.74 -0.60
CA GLU A 567 -8.13 30.22 0.63
C GLU A 567 -9.15 29.22 1.24
N LEU A 568 -9.60 28.24 0.45
CA LEU A 568 -10.44 27.12 0.89
C LEU A 568 -9.61 25.91 1.37
N ALA A 569 -8.27 26.04 1.47
CA ALA A 569 -7.41 24.98 1.98
C ALA A 569 -7.90 24.45 3.33
N GLY A 570 -8.20 23.15 3.38
CA GLY A 570 -8.73 22.48 4.57
C GLY A 570 -10.14 22.93 5.00
N ARG A 571 -10.94 23.53 4.09
CA ARG A 571 -12.30 23.99 4.38
C ARG A 571 -13.33 23.23 3.55
N GLY A 572 -14.33 22.67 4.21
CA GLY A 572 -15.43 21.95 3.58
C GLY A 572 -16.24 21.15 4.59
N PRO A 573 -17.40 20.59 4.19
CA PRO A 573 -18.16 19.67 5.02
C PRO A 573 -17.31 18.46 5.40
N SER A 574 -17.43 18.00 6.64
CA SER A 574 -16.62 16.87 7.10
C SER A 574 -16.94 15.59 6.33
N THR A 575 -15.89 14.88 5.94
CA THR A 575 -15.99 13.57 5.27
C THR A 575 -15.25 12.51 6.07
N ALA A 576 -15.66 11.25 5.92
CA ALA A 576 -15.02 10.14 6.64
C ALA A 576 -13.55 9.96 6.23
N ALA A 577 -13.23 10.05 4.93
CA ALA A 577 -11.88 9.95 4.43
C ALA A 577 -10.98 11.08 4.98
N GLN A 578 -11.38 12.34 4.83
CA GLN A 578 -10.58 13.49 5.26
C GLN A 578 -10.45 13.58 6.79
N THR A 579 -11.51 13.26 7.53
CA THR A 579 -11.45 13.12 9.00
C THR A 579 -10.46 12.03 9.41
N ALA A 580 -10.48 10.89 8.73
CA ALA A 580 -9.54 9.81 9.00
C ALA A 580 -8.09 10.17 8.64
N TRP A 581 -7.85 10.92 7.56
CA TRP A 581 -6.52 11.42 7.21
C TRP A 581 -5.94 12.35 8.29
N ALA A 582 -6.73 13.31 8.76
CA ALA A 582 -6.34 14.17 9.87
C ALA A 582 -6.05 13.36 11.15
N LEU A 583 -6.94 12.44 11.52
CA LEU A 583 -6.79 11.59 12.71
C LEU A 583 -5.55 10.69 12.66
N GLN A 584 -5.33 10.00 11.53
CA GLN A 584 -4.15 9.15 11.35
C GLN A 584 -2.84 9.91 11.49
N SER A 585 -2.86 11.20 11.17
CA SER A 585 -1.69 12.07 11.27
C SER A 585 -1.53 12.58 12.71
N LEU A 586 -2.59 13.12 13.31
CA LEU A 586 -2.53 13.67 14.67
C LEU A 586 -2.20 12.59 15.71
N LEU A 587 -2.71 11.36 15.57
CA LEU A 587 -2.41 10.23 16.47
C LEU A 587 -0.93 9.85 16.53
N LEU A 588 -0.12 10.26 15.54
CA LEU A 588 1.31 10.00 15.50
C LEU A 588 2.12 10.99 16.35
N TYR A 589 1.58 12.18 16.60
CA TYR A 589 2.30 13.31 17.21
C TYR A 589 1.63 13.87 18.47
N GLN A 590 0.39 13.49 18.73
CA GLN A 590 -0.40 13.95 19.87
C GLN A 590 -0.96 12.74 20.63
N PRO A 591 -1.17 12.86 21.96
CA PRO A 591 -1.80 11.79 22.73
C PRO A 591 -3.25 11.58 22.29
N ALA A 592 -3.74 10.34 22.30
CA ALA A 592 -5.13 10.01 21.94
C ALA A 592 -6.18 10.73 22.80
N SER A 593 -5.81 11.23 23.99
CA SER A 593 -6.66 12.08 24.83
C SER A 593 -6.70 13.55 24.42
N SER A 594 -6.05 13.94 23.31
CA SER A 594 -6.14 15.30 22.78
C SER A 594 -7.59 15.60 22.35
N PRO A 595 -8.16 16.76 22.72
CA PRO A 595 -9.54 17.09 22.40
C PRO A 595 -9.88 16.98 20.90
N SER A 596 -8.96 17.41 20.02
CA SER A 596 -9.16 17.31 18.58
C SER A 596 -9.31 15.86 18.11
N ILE A 597 -8.49 14.94 18.63
CA ILE A 597 -8.56 13.52 18.28
C ILE A 597 -9.86 12.90 18.79
N GLN A 598 -10.22 13.15 20.05
CA GLN A 598 -11.46 12.60 20.63
C GLN A 598 -12.71 13.05 19.87
N ARG A 599 -12.76 14.34 19.48
CA ARG A 599 -13.87 14.89 18.67
C ARG A 599 -13.93 14.25 17.29
N GLY A 600 -12.80 14.03 16.62
CA GLY A 600 -12.78 13.36 15.32
C GLY A 600 -13.18 11.89 15.38
N ILE A 601 -12.73 11.15 16.40
CA ILE A 601 -13.16 9.76 16.61
C ILE A 601 -14.66 9.68 16.89
N LEU A 602 -15.17 10.59 17.74
CA LEU A 602 -16.61 10.68 18.00
C LEU A 602 -17.40 11.00 16.73
N TRP A 603 -16.88 11.86 15.85
CA TRP A 603 -17.48 12.14 14.55
C TRP A 603 -17.55 10.87 13.68
N LEU A 604 -16.47 10.09 13.57
CA LEU A 604 -16.48 8.83 12.81
C LEU A 604 -17.53 7.86 13.36
N VAL A 605 -17.56 7.65 14.68
CA VAL A 605 -18.54 6.77 15.35
C VAL A 605 -19.98 7.22 15.07
N ARG A 606 -20.27 8.52 15.18
CA ARG A 606 -21.64 9.06 15.01
C ARG A 606 -22.14 9.03 13.57
N ASN A 607 -21.24 9.07 12.60
CA ASN A 607 -21.58 9.14 11.17
C ASN A 607 -21.44 7.80 10.44
N GLN A 608 -21.19 6.70 11.17
CA GLN A 608 -21.21 5.35 10.60
C GLN A 608 -22.65 4.88 10.39
N THR A 609 -22.90 4.18 9.29
CA THR A 609 -24.23 3.70 8.90
C THR A 609 -24.17 2.22 8.54
N ILE A 610 -25.18 1.45 8.94
CA ILE A 610 -25.29 0.03 8.58
C ILE A 610 -25.51 -0.10 7.07
N LYS A 611 -24.74 -0.98 6.41
CA LYS A 611 -24.78 -1.21 4.95
C LYS A 611 -25.15 -2.64 4.58
N SER A 612 -24.73 -3.64 5.37
CA SER A 612 -24.95 -5.05 5.06
C SER A 612 -25.07 -5.90 6.33
N GLY A 613 -26.28 -6.35 6.69
CA GLY A 613 -26.48 -7.10 7.94
C GLY A 613 -26.02 -6.29 9.16
N ASN A 614 -24.92 -6.70 9.80
CA ASN A 614 -24.26 -5.97 10.88
C ASN A 614 -23.03 -5.15 10.43
N GLY A 615 -22.63 -5.26 9.16
CA GLY A 615 -21.56 -4.49 8.55
C GLY A 615 -21.97 -3.03 8.35
N ALA A 616 -21.10 -2.12 8.78
CA ALA A 616 -21.36 -0.69 8.72
C ALA A 616 -20.19 0.09 8.08
N SER A 617 -20.52 1.11 7.29
CA SER A 617 -19.57 1.99 6.62
C SER A 617 -20.08 3.43 6.63
N TRP A 618 -19.33 4.34 6.03
CA TRP A 618 -19.67 5.75 5.94
C TRP A 618 -20.27 6.10 4.59
N ARG A 619 -20.73 7.34 4.46
CA ARG A 619 -21.20 7.91 3.20
C ARG A 619 -20.06 8.04 2.18
N THR A 620 -20.36 7.72 0.93
CA THR A 620 -19.42 7.65 -0.22
C THR A 620 -19.82 8.57 -1.37
N ASP A 621 -20.80 9.45 -1.16
CA ASP A 621 -21.39 10.35 -2.15
C ASP A 621 -20.63 11.67 -2.33
N VAL A 622 -19.38 11.73 -1.87
CA VAL A 622 -18.51 12.91 -1.96
C VAL A 622 -17.18 12.48 -2.56
N TYR A 623 -16.67 13.27 -3.50
CA TYR A 623 -15.41 12.96 -4.14
C TYR A 623 -14.24 13.46 -3.29
N THR A 624 -13.28 12.59 -3.07
CA THR A 624 -12.07 12.90 -2.30
C THR A 624 -10.78 12.54 -3.04
N GLY A 625 -10.90 11.96 -4.24
CA GLY A 625 -9.80 11.68 -5.16
C GLY A 625 -9.69 12.73 -6.27
N THR A 626 -8.47 12.88 -6.78
CA THR A 626 -8.18 13.81 -7.87
C THR A 626 -7.38 13.07 -8.93
N GLY A 627 -7.90 12.97 -10.17
CA GLY A 627 -7.15 12.48 -11.31
C GLY A 627 -6.31 13.62 -11.90
N PHE A 628 -6.99 14.68 -12.34
CA PHE A 628 -6.40 15.90 -12.86
C PHE A 628 -7.07 17.09 -12.19
N PRO A 629 -6.36 17.90 -11.38
CA PRO A 629 -6.94 19.08 -10.75
C PRO A 629 -7.72 19.91 -11.76
N LYS A 630 -8.94 20.32 -11.41
CA LYS A 630 -9.85 21.16 -12.24
C LYS A 630 -10.44 20.49 -13.48
N VAL A 631 -10.06 19.25 -13.79
CA VAL A 631 -10.42 18.58 -15.05
C VAL A 631 -11.08 17.23 -14.81
N LEU A 632 -10.60 16.46 -13.83
CA LEU A 632 -11.12 15.15 -13.50
C LEU A 632 -10.97 14.87 -12.00
N TYR A 633 -12.10 14.76 -11.32
CA TYR A 633 -12.18 14.33 -9.94
C TYR A 633 -12.75 12.91 -9.85
N LEU A 634 -12.38 12.19 -8.79
CA LEU A 634 -12.68 10.78 -8.66
C LEU A 634 -13.31 10.48 -7.30
N GLY A 635 -14.38 9.68 -7.32
CA GLY A 635 -14.99 9.09 -6.15
C GLY A 635 -14.34 7.74 -5.84
N TYR A 636 -13.73 7.62 -4.66
CA TYR A 636 -13.18 6.35 -4.15
C TYR A 636 -14.00 5.87 -2.96
N PRO A 637 -15.02 5.01 -3.15
CA PRO A 637 -15.89 4.58 -2.06
C PRO A 637 -15.12 3.98 -0.88
N PHE A 638 -14.08 3.20 -1.14
CA PHE A 638 -13.27 2.59 -0.07
C PHE A 638 -12.35 3.56 0.67
N TYR A 639 -12.14 4.81 0.22
CA TYR A 639 -11.46 5.82 1.05
C TYR A 639 -12.27 6.15 2.29
N HIS A 640 -13.59 6.23 2.14
CA HIS A 640 -14.51 6.50 3.24
C HIS A 640 -14.67 5.30 4.17
N HIS A 641 -13.99 4.18 3.90
CA HIS A 641 -14.05 2.97 4.71
C HIS A 641 -12.68 2.58 5.29
N ALA A 642 -11.69 2.32 4.42
CA ALA A 642 -10.40 1.80 4.84
C ALA A 642 -9.63 2.78 5.73
N PHE A 643 -9.69 4.09 5.44
CA PHE A 643 -9.01 5.08 6.28
C PHE A 643 -9.65 5.26 7.66
N PRO A 644 -10.99 5.34 7.81
CA PRO A 644 -11.63 5.27 9.13
C PRO A 644 -11.26 4.03 9.93
N VAL A 645 -11.22 2.84 9.31
CA VAL A 645 -10.76 1.59 9.97
C VAL A 645 -9.35 1.75 10.52
N MET A 646 -8.42 2.32 9.73
CA MET A 646 -7.05 2.61 10.19
C MET A 646 -7.03 3.62 11.35
N ALA A 647 -7.82 4.69 11.28
CA ALA A 647 -7.88 5.71 12.32
C ALA A 647 -8.45 5.18 13.65
N LEU A 648 -9.56 4.44 13.60
CA LEU A 648 -10.17 3.79 14.77
C LEU A 648 -9.21 2.79 15.40
N SER A 649 -8.56 1.95 14.59
CA SER A 649 -7.58 0.96 15.06
C SER A 649 -6.41 1.63 15.79
N LYS A 650 -5.81 2.68 15.21
CA LYS A 650 -4.72 3.44 15.83
C LYS A 650 -5.13 4.11 17.13
N PHE A 651 -6.35 4.65 17.20
CA PHE A 651 -6.89 5.25 18.42
C PHE A 651 -7.04 4.22 19.55
N LEU A 652 -7.62 3.06 19.25
CA LEU A 652 -7.82 1.97 20.21
C LEU A 652 -6.48 1.41 20.71
N ASP A 653 -5.51 1.25 19.82
CA ASP A 653 -4.15 0.81 20.19
C ASP A 653 -3.44 1.80 21.10
N ALA A 654 -3.57 3.11 20.83
CA ALA A 654 -3.04 4.15 21.70
C ALA A 654 -3.68 4.12 23.10
N HIS A 655 -4.99 3.83 23.19
CA HIS A 655 -5.69 3.66 24.46
C HIS A 655 -5.26 2.37 25.20
N ARG A 656 -5.11 1.23 24.51
CA ARG A 656 -4.63 -0.02 25.12
C ARG A 656 -3.22 0.11 25.68
N LYS A 657 -2.30 0.77 24.96
CA LYS A 657 -0.93 1.02 25.42
C LYS A 657 -0.88 1.88 26.70
N ARG A 658 -1.92 2.66 26.99
CA ARG A 658 -2.07 3.44 28.22
C ARG A 658 -2.70 2.62 29.36
N ALA A 659 -3.57 1.67 29.03
CA ALA A 659 -4.19 0.74 30.00
C ALA A 659 -3.20 -0.34 30.50
N LEU A 660 -2.17 -0.65 29.71
CA LEU A 660 -1.03 -1.45 30.17
C LEU A 660 -0.22 -0.61 31.18
N ILE A 661 -0.35 -0.95 32.46
CA ILE A 661 0.56 -0.48 33.51
C ILE A 661 1.99 -0.75 33.01
N ARG A 662 2.78 0.30 32.77
CA ARG A 662 4.23 0.16 32.61
C ARG A 662 4.77 -0.33 33.93
N LEU A 663 4.90 -1.65 34.05
CA LEU A 663 5.63 -2.24 35.15
C LEU A 663 7.03 -1.61 35.17
N PRO A 664 7.49 -1.09 36.32
CA PRO A 664 8.84 -0.57 36.47
C PRO A 664 9.85 -1.51 35.82
N LYS A 665 10.85 -0.95 35.14
CA LYS A 665 11.90 -1.73 34.45
C LYS A 665 12.47 -2.88 35.30
N PRO A 666 12.71 -2.74 36.63
CA PRO A 666 13.12 -3.86 37.47
C PRO A 666 12.13 -5.03 37.52
N ILE A 667 10.82 -4.74 37.50
CA ILE A 667 9.75 -5.75 37.53
C ILE A 667 9.62 -6.42 36.16
N MET A 668 9.68 -5.64 35.07
CA MET A 668 9.77 -6.17 33.71
C MET A 668 10.99 -7.09 33.51
N ASP A 669 12.17 -6.65 33.95
CA ASP A 669 13.41 -7.40 33.86
C ASP A 669 13.35 -8.67 34.73
N THR A 670 12.58 -8.67 35.82
CA THR A 670 12.36 -9.86 36.67
C THR A 670 11.36 -10.84 36.05
N LEU A 671 10.30 -10.35 35.39
CA LEU A 671 9.27 -11.19 34.76
C LEU A 671 9.71 -11.80 33.43
N SER A 672 10.64 -11.17 32.71
CA SER A 672 11.11 -11.58 31.38
C SER A 672 12.40 -12.41 31.37
N ARG A 673 13.02 -12.63 32.54
CA ARG A 673 14.20 -13.50 32.65
C ARG A 673 13.84 -14.95 32.37
N GLN A 674 14.46 -15.50 31.34
CA GLN A 674 14.39 -16.92 31.04
C GLN A 674 15.09 -17.73 32.15
N CYS A 675 14.47 -18.84 32.53
CA CYS A 675 14.94 -19.74 33.58
C CYS A 675 15.58 -21.00 32.99
N VAL A 676 16.77 -21.36 33.45
CA VAL A 676 17.48 -22.58 33.03
C VAL A 676 17.54 -23.54 34.21
N SER A 677 16.95 -24.73 34.06
CA SER A 677 17.13 -25.82 35.01
C SER A 677 18.31 -26.69 34.58
N MET A 678 19.32 -26.78 35.44
CA MET A 678 20.55 -27.51 35.19
C MET A 678 20.65 -28.71 36.13
N MET A 679 20.45 -29.93 35.62
CA MET A 679 20.39 -31.14 36.43
C MET A 679 21.66 -31.97 36.28
N VAL A 680 22.40 -32.17 37.37
CA VAL A 680 23.72 -32.84 37.36
C VAL A 680 23.88 -33.71 38.59
N THR A 681 24.26 -34.96 38.39
CA THR A 681 24.57 -35.95 39.43
C THR A 681 26.03 -36.36 39.33
N GLY A 682 26.65 -36.76 40.44
CA GLY A 682 28.02 -37.26 40.43
C GLY A 682 28.97 -36.60 41.43
N SER A 683 30.26 -36.84 41.21
CA SER A 683 31.35 -36.30 42.01
C SER A 683 31.54 -34.81 41.75
N ARG A 684 32.42 -34.19 42.54
CA ARG A 684 32.78 -32.78 42.35
C ARG A 684 33.30 -32.47 40.94
N GLY A 685 34.04 -33.41 40.33
CA GLY A 685 34.56 -33.26 38.96
C GLY A 685 33.46 -33.25 37.89
N ASP A 686 32.30 -33.85 38.17
CA ASP A 686 31.15 -33.84 37.26
C ASP A 686 30.35 -32.54 37.38
N VAL A 687 30.29 -31.94 38.58
CA VAL A 687 29.49 -30.75 38.89
C VAL A 687 30.18 -29.45 38.51
N GLU A 688 31.50 -29.33 38.72
CA GLU A 688 32.25 -28.09 38.49
C GLU A 688 32.15 -27.56 37.04
N PRO A 689 32.27 -28.38 35.97
CA PRO A 689 32.12 -27.91 34.60
C PRO A 689 30.74 -27.30 34.33
N PHE A 690 29.69 -27.94 34.81
CA PHE A 690 28.32 -27.44 34.68
C PHE A 690 28.10 -26.15 35.48
N LEU A 691 28.67 -26.06 36.68
CA LEU A 691 28.61 -24.83 37.47
C LEU A 691 29.28 -23.64 36.75
N ARG A 692 30.38 -23.88 36.02
CA ARG A 692 31.00 -22.85 35.17
C ARG A 692 30.10 -22.42 34.02
N VAL A 693 29.38 -23.35 33.39
CA VAL A 693 28.36 -23.03 32.38
C VAL A 693 27.22 -22.22 33.01
N ALA A 694 26.74 -22.59 34.20
CA ALA A 694 25.68 -21.87 34.90
C ALA A 694 26.06 -20.40 35.20
N VAL A 695 27.29 -20.16 35.68
CA VAL A 695 27.81 -18.81 35.91
C VAL A 695 27.89 -18.02 34.61
N CYS A 696 28.37 -18.62 33.52
CA CYS A 696 28.44 -17.99 32.20
C CYS A 696 27.05 -17.59 31.66
N LEU A 697 26.07 -18.48 31.78
CA LEU A 697 24.68 -18.22 31.38
C LEU A 697 24.05 -17.07 32.18
N ARG A 698 24.36 -16.96 33.47
CA ARG A 698 23.90 -15.84 34.29
C ARG A 698 24.61 -14.53 33.91
N ASP A 699 25.94 -14.53 33.86
CA ASP A 699 26.74 -13.30 33.77
C ASP A 699 26.75 -12.71 32.35
N LEU A 700 26.80 -13.54 31.30
CA LEU A 700 26.83 -13.08 29.91
C LEU A 700 25.43 -12.92 29.30
N HIS A 701 24.47 -13.74 29.72
CA HIS A 701 23.14 -13.80 29.10
C HIS A 701 22.00 -13.35 30.02
N GLY A 702 22.29 -13.01 31.28
CA GLY A 702 21.29 -12.52 32.23
C GLY A 702 20.25 -13.57 32.62
N LEU A 703 20.52 -14.85 32.40
CA LEU A 703 19.58 -15.95 32.66
C LEU A 703 19.49 -16.28 34.15
N ARG A 704 18.30 -16.70 34.61
CA ARG A 704 18.10 -17.21 35.97
C ARG A 704 18.39 -18.71 35.98
N VAL A 705 19.50 -19.13 36.57
CA VAL A 705 19.93 -20.52 36.54
C VAL A 705 19.70 -21.19 37.89
N ARG A 706 19.06 -22.36 37.87
CA ARG A 706 18.92 -23.26 39.01
C ARG A 706 19.67 -24.55 38.73
N MET A 707 20.56 -24.93 39.64
CA MET A 707 21.32 -26.15 39.56
C MET A 707 20.77 -27.18 40.55
N ALA A 708 20.28 -28.30 40.02
CA ALA A 708 19.79 -29.44 40.76
C ALA A 708 20.89 -30.49 40.89
N THR A 709 21.42 -30.66 42.10
CA THR A 709 22.51 -31.60 42.38
C THR A 709 22.50 -32.05 43.84
N HIS A 710 23.36 -33.00 44.20
CA HIS A 710 23.39 -33.59 45.53
C HIS A 710 23.68 -32.53 46.60
N THR A 711 23.10 -32.70 47.79
CA THR A 711 23.21 -31.77 48.91
C THR A 711 24.64 -31.50 49.37
N CYS A 712 25.57 -32.43 49.16
CA CYS A 712 26.99 -32.23 49.43
C CYS A 712 27.62 -31.09 48.60
N HIS A 713 27.04 -30.75 47.45
CA HIS A 713 27.52 -29.68 46.57
C HIS A 713 26.80 -28.34 46.79
N LYS A 714 25.91 -28.24 47.78
CA LYS A 714 25.11 -27.02 48.04
C LYS A 714 25.99 -25.78 48.21
N GLY A 715 27.04 -25.86 49.03
CA GLY A 715 27.98 -24.75 49.24
C GLY A 715 28.64 -24.33 47.93
N LEU A 716 29.16 -25.29 47.17
CA LEU A 716 29.81 -25.05 45.88
C LEU A 716 28.92 -24.25 44.90
N VAL A 717 27.63 -24.58 44.81
CA VAL A 717 26.67 -23.90 43.93
C VAL A 717 26.30 -22.51 44.44
N GLN A 718 25.95 -22.41 45.72
CA GLN A 718 25.46 -21.15 46.31
C GLN A 718 26.57 -20.10 46.45
N ASP A 719 27.81 -20.51 46.71
CA ASP A 719 28.98 -19.61 46.79
C ASP A 719 29.25 -18.90 45.46
N GLN A 720 28.81 -19.47 44.34
CA GLN A 720 28.89 -18.86 43.01
C GLN A 720 27.66 -18.02 42.66
N GLY A 721 26.67 -17.87 43.55
CA GLY A 721 25.44 -17.09 43.33
C GLY A 721 24.44 -17.74 42.36
N ILE A 722 24.41 -19.07 42.29
CA ILE A 722 23.47 -19.86 41.49
C ILE A 722 22.39 -20.47 42.41
N GLU A 723 21.15 -20.57 41.95
CA GLU A 723 20.08 -21.19 42.74
C GLU A 723 20.33 -22.69 42.89
N PHE A 724 20.25 -23.20 44.12
CA PHE A 724 20.49 -24.62 44.41
C PHE A 724 19.17 -25.35 44.65
N TYR A 725 19.00 -26.51 44.01
CA TYR A 725 17.90 -27.44 44.30
C TYR A 725 18.47 -28.80 44.74
N PRO A 726 18.07 -29.33 45.91
CA PRO A 726 18.57 -30.61 46.38
C PRO A 726 17.94 -31.76 45.62
N ILE A 727 18.76 -32.71 45.15
CA ILE A 727 18.29 -34.01 44.65
C ILE A 727 18.75 -35.13 45.59
N ALA A 728 17.87 -36.10 45.85
CA ALA A 728 18.15 -37.24 46.71
C ALA A 728 19.22 -38.20 46.13
N GLY A 729 19.82 -38.99 47.03
CA GLY A 729 20.81 -40.04 46.71
C GLY A 729 22.24 -39.50 46.62
N GLY A 730 23.00 -39.51 47.72
CA GLY A 730 24.39 -39.03 47.70
C GLY A 730 25.28 -39.82 46.71
N PRO A 731 26.33 -39.19 46.13
CA PRO A 731 27.20 -39.83 45.15
C PRO A 731 27.91 -41.08 45.72
N GLU A 732 28.08 -41.17 47.04
CA GLU A 732 28.60 -42.37 47.70
C GLU A 732 27.62 -43.55 47.69
N VAL A 733 26.31 -43.32 47.71
CA VAL A 733 25.30 -44.40 47.74
C VAL A 733 25.11 -44.99 46.34
N ILE A 734 25.01 -44.13 45.33
CA ILE A 734 24.87 -44.54 43.92
C ILE A 734 26.21 -45.06 43.39
N GLY A 735 27.32 -44.38 43.75
CA GLY A 735 28.68 -44.78 43.41
C GLY A 735 29.10 -46.10 44.05
N LYS A 736 28.84 -46.34 45.35
CA LYS A 736 29.14 -47.66 45.96
C LYS A 736 28.31 -48.79 45.36
N ALA A 737 27.05 -48.55 45.02
CA ALA A 737 26.19 -49.56 44.41
C ALA A 737 26.67 -49.98 43.00
N LEU A 738 27.22 -49.03 42.22
CA LEU A 738 27.70 -49.26 40.85
C LEU A 738 29.19 -49.65 40.75
N LEU A 739 30.05 -49.14 41.63
CA LEU A 739 31.52 -49.29 41.52
C LEU A 739 32.11 -50.35 42.47
N GLU A 740 31.56 -50.58 43.66
CA GLU A 740 32.18 -51.52 44.63
C GLU A 740 31.80 -52.98 44.40
N ARG A 741 30.74 -53.31 43.63
CA ARG A 741 30.30 -54.70 43.44
C ARG A 741 30.22 -55.09 41.96
N ARG A 742 31.15 -55.98 41.58
CA ARG A 742 31.69 -56.27 40.24
C ARG A 742 30.75 -56.85 39.16
N SER A 743 29.43 -56.64 39.22
CA SER A 743 28.53 -56.86 38.07
C SER A 743 27.10 -56.43 38.42
N MET A 744 26.47 -55.57 37.60
CA MET A 744 25.06 -55.19 37.74
C MET A 744 24.12 -56.42 37.76
N ILE A 745 24.44 -57.45 36.99
CA ILE A 745 23.68 -58.72 36.90
C ILE A 745 23.60 -59.45 38.25
N ARG A 746 24.69 -59.47 39.03
CA ARG A 746 24.74 -60.17 40.32
C ARG A 746 24.02 -59.39 41.42
N ALA A 747 24.07 -58.06 41.38
CA ALA A 747 23.33 -57.19 42.30
C ALA A 747 21.79 -57.27 42.10
N TYR A 748 21.34 -57.49 40.86
CA TYR A 748 19.93 -57.76 40.54
C TYR A 748 19.44 -59.09 41.15
N LEU A 749 20.23 -60.16 41.04
CA LEU A 749 19.89 -61.48 41.56
C LEU A 749 19.89 -61.57 43.10
N GLU A 750 20.66 -60.73 43.79
CA GLU A 750 20.80 -60.73 45.26
C GLU A 750 19.75 -59.84 45.98
N GLY A 751 18.78 -59.25 45.27
CA GLY A 751 17.67 -58.50 45.88
C GLY A 751 18.05 -57.11 46.43
N HIS A 752 19.28 -56.65 46.21
CA HIS A 752 19.79 -55.35 46.64
C HIS A 752 19.37 -54.19 45.73
N PHE A 753 18.73 -54.48 44.60
CA PHE A 753 18.31 -53.49 43.61
C PHE A 753 17.12 -52.64 44.08
N THR A 754 16.30 -53.11 45.02
CA THR A 754 15.12 -52.37 45.54
C THR A 754 15.50 -51.07 46.25
N ALA A 755 16.60 -51.05 47.03
CA ALA A 755 17.07 -49.85 47.71
C ALA A 755 17.61 -48.82 46.71
N VAL A 756 18.35 -49.28 45.69
CA VAL A 756 18.88 -48.45 44.60
C VAL A 756 17.74 -47.89 43.75
N VAL A 757 16.77 -48.72 43.37
CA VAL A 757 15.57 -48.29 42.64
C VAL A 757 14.76 -47.28 43.43
N SER A 758 14.59 -47.45 44.74
CA SER A 758 13.89 -46.48 45.59
C SER A 758 14.63 -45.14 45.63
N ALA A 759 15.95 -45.15 45.84
CA ALA A 759 16.76 -43.93 45.83
C ALA A 759 16.73 -43.22 44.47
N TYR A 760 16.77 -43.99 43.38
CA TYR A 760 16.72 -43.48 42.02
C TYR A 760 15.35 -42.90 41.67
N LYS A 761 14.25 -43.54 42.11
CA LYS A 761 12.89 -42.99 41.97
C LYS A 761 12.73 -41.64 42.67
N THR A 762 13.27 -41.50 43.88
CA THR A 762 13.27 -40.22 44.61
C THR A 762 14.10 -39.17 43.86
N MET A 763 15.29 -39.53 43.39
CA MET A 763 16.14 -38.63 42.61
C MET A 763 15.45 -38.14 41.32
N LEU A 764 14.77 -39.01 40.58
CA LEU A 764 14.00 -38.64 39.38
C LEU A 764 12.85 -37.68 39.71
N ALA A 765 12.14 -37.93 40.81
CA ALA A 765 11.06 -37.05 41.28
C ALA A 765 11.60 -35.66 41.67
N ASP A 766 12.74 -35.59 42.37
CA ASP A 766 13.38 -34.33 42.72
C ASP A 766 13.91 -33.58 41.50
N CYS A 767 14.45 -34.30 40.51
CA CYS A 767 14.87 -33.71 39.24
C CYS A 767 13.69 -33.09 38.48
N TRP A 768 12.55 -33.79 38.42
CA TRP A 768 11.32 -33.21 37.86
C TRP A 768 10.88 -31.95 38.62
N ARG A 769 10.80 -32.03 39.95
CA ARG A 769 10.42 -30.88 40.80
C ARG A 769 11.41 -29.71 40.70
N SER A 770 12.68 -29.98 40.42
CA SER A 770 13.67 -28.92 40.24
C SER A 770 13.37 -28.00 39.03
N THR A 771 12.52 -28.44 38.09
CA THR A 771 12.12 -27.64 36.93
C THR A 771 11.06 -26.59 37.24
N MET A 772 10.36 -26.69 38.38
CA MET A 772 9.26 -25.79 38.71
C MET A 772 9.04 -25.59 40.21
N ASP A 773 8.66 -24.40 40.62
CA ASP A 773 8.18 -24.16 41.98
C ASP A 773 6.70 -24.57 42.11
N HIS A 774 6.35 -25.29 43.18
CA HIS A 774 4.95 -25.68 43.45
C HIS A 774 4.19 -24.59 44.20
N ALA A 775 2.90 -24.41 43.85
CA ALA A 775 2.05 -23.35 44.39
C ALA A 775 1.88 -23.33 45.92
N GLN A 776 2.18 -24.44 46.62
CA GLN A 776 2.06 -24.53 48.09
C GLN A 776 3.25 -23.92 48.85
N GLU A 777 4.41 -23.65 48.22
CA GLU A 777 5.59 -23.09 48.90
C GLU A 777 5.73 -21.56 48.74
N VAL A 778 4.93 -20.93 47.88
CA VAL A 778 5.15 -19.53 47.43
C VAL A 778 4.41 -18.48 48.29
N LEU A 779 3.78 -18.87 49.40
CA LEU A 779 3.18 -17.92 50.35
C LEU A 779 4.23 -17.42 51.37
N SER A 780 5.22 -16.66 50.89
CA SER A 780 6.04 -15.80 51.76
C SER A 780 5.90 -14.34 51.31
N GLU A 781 5.75 -13.43 52.28
CA GLU A 781 5.27 -12.03 52.15
C GLU A 781 6.20 -11.06 51.38
N LYS A 782 6.98 -11.53 50.41
CA LYS A 782 7.75 -10.67 49.50
C LYS A 782 7.48 -11.05 48.05
N LEU A 783 6.72 -10.22 47.34
CA LEU A 783 6.68 -10.20 45.87
C LEU A 783 8.09 -9.89 45.34
N GLN A 784 8.95 -10.90 45.18
CA GLN A 784 10.32 -10.68 44.70
C GLN A 784 10.76 -11.52 43.49
N SER A 785 10.00 -12.51 43.00
CA SER A 785 10.27 -13.09 41.67
C SER A 785 9.10 -13.94 41.16
N ARG A 786 9.01 -14.12 39.83
CA ARG A 786 8.15 -15.14 39.20
C ARG A 786 8.53 -16.52 39.78
N PRO A 787 7.57 -17.43 40.06
CA PRO A 787 7.87 -18.82 40.38
C PRO A 787 8.84 -19.40 39.35
N PHE A 788 9.85 -20.14 39.79
CA PHE A 788 10.77 -20.76 38.87
C PHE A 788 10.01 -21.75 37.99
N MET A 789 10.19 -21.65 36.68
CA MET A 789 9.65 -22.57 35.69
C MET A 789 10.66 -22.61 34.56
N ALA A 790 11.29 -23.77 34.35
CA ALA A 790 12.35 -23.91 33.36
C ALA A 790 11.83 -23.59 31.96
N ASP A 791 12.50 -22.66 31.26
CA ASP A 791 12.30 -22.39 29.84
C ASP A 791 13.30 -23.20 28.98
N ILE A 792 14.38 -23.71 29.61
CA ILE A 792 15.42 -24.56 29.01
C ILE A 792 15.88 -25.57 30.06
N ILE A 793 16.10 -26.82 29.64
CA ILE A 793 16.73 -27.86 30.47
C ILE A 793 18.13 -28.17 29.94
N VAL A 794 19.13 -28.08 30.82
CA VAL A 794 20.52 -28.47 30.54
C VAL A 794 20.90 -29.60 31.48
N THR A 795 21.36 -30.73 30.95
CA THR A 795 21.61 -31.90 31.79
C THR A 795 22.57 -32.87 31.11
N HIS A 796 22.93 -33.92 31.84
CA HIS A 796 23.72 -35.04 31.35
C HIS A 796 22.90 -36.33 31.35
N ARG A 797 23.36 -37.33 30.59
CA ARG A 797 22.63 -38.57 30.32
C ARG A 797 22.19 -39.34 31.59
N PRO A 798 23.00 -39.45 32.67
CA PRO A 798 22.62 -40.22 33.86
C PRO A 798 21.38 -39.76 34.63
N ILE A 799 20.80 -38.60 34.30
CA ILE A 799 19.60 -38.07 34.97
C ILE A 799 18.32 -38.80 34.55
N LEU A 800 18.26 -39.35 33.33
CA LEU A 800 17.15 -40.10 32.71
C LEU A 800 15.75 -39.43 32.64
N VAL A 801 15.37 -38.55 33.58
CA VAL A 801 14.08 -37.84 33.59
C VAL A 801 14.02 -36.69 32.58
N HIS A 802 15.17 -36.27 32.05
CA HIS A 802 15.31 -35.04 31.29
C HIS A 802 14.44 -34.96 30.03
N THR A 803 14.26 -36.08 29.31
CA THR A 803 13.45 -36.14 28.08
C THR A 803 11.98 -35.92 28.42
N HIS A 804 11.48 -36.63 29.44
CA HIS A 804 10.11 -36.52 29.91
C HIS A 804 9.81 -35.14 30.52
N ALA A 805 10.78 -34.57 31.23
CA ALA A 805 10.65 -33.24 31.81
C ALA A 805 10.56 -32.16 30.72
N ALA A 806 11.43 -32.23 29.71
CA ALA A 806 11.43 -31.30 28.59
C ALA A 806 10.17 -31.41 27.73
N GLU A 807 9.72 -32.65 27.45
CA GLU A 807 8.48 -32.92 26.71
C GLU A 807 7.25 -32.38 27.45
N SER A 808 7.15 -32.65 28.75
CA SER A 808 6.01 -32.21 29.58
C SER A 808 5.93 -30.68 29.66
N LEU A 809 7.07 -29.99 29.64
CA LEU A 809 7.15 -28.52 29.67
C LEU A 809 7.15 -27.87 28.28
N GLN A 810 7.29 -28.65 27.20
CA GLN A 810 7.47 -28.17 25.83
C GLN A 810 8.66 -27.21 25.66
N VAL A 811 9.79 -27.55 26.29
CA VAL A 811 11.00 -26.70 26.32
C VAL A 811 12.21 -27.38 25.69
N PRO A 812 13.19 -26.61 25.16
CA PRO A 812 14.43 -27.17 24.63
C PRO A 812 15.24 -27.95 25.67
N LEU A 813 15.74 -29.12 25.27
CA LEU A 813 16.66 -29.97 26.04
C LEU A 813 18.06 -29.91 25.44
N THR A 814 19.05 -29.58 26.27
CA THR A 814 20.47 -29.67 25.93
C THR A 814 21.14 -30.76 26.74
N LEU A 815 21.71 -31.77 26.05
CA LEU A 815 22.51 -32.80 26.67
C LEU A 815 24.00 -32.44 26.58
N LEU A 816 24.65 -32.36 27.74
CA LEU A 816 26.09 -32.19 27.88
C LEU A 816 26.64 -33.45 28.55
N SER A 817 27.73 -34.00 28.00
CA SER A 817 28.46 -35.07 28.69
C SER A 817 29.94 -34.76 28.69
N ILE A 818 30.56 -34.94 29.84
CA ILE A 818 32.02 -34.93 30.02
C ILE A 818 32.63 -36.30 29.70
N GLN A 819 31.78 -37.31 29.47
CA GLN A 819 32.18 -38.65 29.06
C GLN A 819 31.73 -38.91 27.61
N PRO A 820 32.54 -39.59 26.79
CA PRO A 820 32.15 -39.96 25.44
C PRO A 820 31.10 -41.09 25.48
N ASP A 821 29.83 -40.72 25.61
CA ASP A 821 28.68 -41.63 25.65
C ASP A 821 28.13 -41.97 24.24
N ILE A 822 28.78 -41.47 23.20
CA ILE A 822 28.45 -41.76 21.81
C ILE A 822 29.16 -43.07 21.42
N PRO A 823 28.42 -44.07 20.90
CA PRO A 823 29.01 -45.30 20.43
C PRO A 823 30.20 -45.07 19.50
N THR A 824 31.37 -45.56 19.89
CA THR A 824 32.61 -45.49 19.10
C THR A 824 33.30 -46.84 19.03
N ALA A 825 34.08 -47.05 17.98
CA ALA A 825 34.92 -48.23 17.80
C ALA A 825 36.37 -48.00 18.26
N ASP A 826 36.72 -46.78 18.65
CA ASP A 826 38.12 -46.38 18.89
C ASP A 826 38.59 -46.72 20.31
N PHE A 827 37.67 -46.79 21.27
CA PHE A 827 37.92 -47.25 22.64
C PHE A 827 36.63 -47.83 23.23
N PRO A 828 36.72 -48.72 24.22
CA PRO A 828 35.54 -49.34 24.82
C PRO A 828 34.82 -48.40 25.79
N HIS A 829 33.52 -48.66 26.03
CA HIS A 829 32.67 -47.85 26.89
C HIS A 829 33.19 -47.87 28.34
N PRO A 830 33.49 -46.72 28.98
CA PRO A 830 34.15 -46.65 30.29
C PRO A 830 33.44 -47.44 31.42
N ILE A 831 32.10 -47.45 31.42
CA ILE A 831 31.27 -48.11 32.44
C ILE A 831 31.20 -49.65 32.27
N THR A 832 31.35 -50.17 31.05
CA THR A 832 31.21 -51.62 30.79
C THR A 832 32.49 -52.41 31.04
N MET A 833 33.62 -51.72 31.32
CA MET A 833 34.93 -52.34 31.50
C MET A 833 35.59 -51.97 32.82
N THR A 834 36.01 -52.98 33.57
CA THR A 834 36.76 -52.82 34.83
C THR A 834 38.23 -52.44 34.63
N LYS A 835 38.81 -52.74 33.45
CA LYS A 835 40.14 -52.31 33.00
C LYS A 835 40.11 -52.14 31.48
N PRO A 836 39.97 -50.92 30.94
CA PRO A 836 39.88 -50.71 29.51
C PRO A 836 41.20 -51.12 28.83
N LYS A 837 41.13 -52.12 27.94
CA LYS A 837 42.22 -52.40 26.99
C LYS A 837 41.98 -51.54 25.76
N TYR A 838 42.62 -50.37 25.72
CA TYR A 838 42.54 -49.43 24.59
C TYR A 838 43.08 -49.98 23.24
N GLN A 839 43.56 -51.23 23.22
CA GLN A 839 44.02 -51.94 22.00
C GLN A 839 43.08 -53.09 21.57
N ALA A 840 41.87 -53.19 22.14
CA ALA A 840 40.91 -54.20 21.71
C ALA A 840 40.39 -53.93 20.29
N ASN A 841 39.95 -54.99 19.59
CA ASN A 841 39.39 -54.92 18.24
C ASN A 841 38.25 -53.88 18.18
N ARG A 842 38.20 -53.07 17.11
CA ARG A 842 37.19 -52.02 16.87
C ARG A 842 35.75 -52.51 17.05
N TRP A 843 35.48 -53.75 16.65
CA TRP A 843 34.18 -54.38 16.85
C TRP A 843 33.83 -54.60 18.32
N PHE A 844 34.81 -55.02 19.13
CA PHE A 844 34.64 -55.19 20.58
C PHE A 844 34.36 -53.85 21.26
N ASN A 845 35.14 -52.82 20.93
CA ASN A 845 34.92 -51.46 21.44
C ASN A 845 33.52 -50.94 21.09
N ARG A 846 33.03 -51.19 19.88
CA ARG A 846 31.68 -50.77 19.49
C ARG A 846 30.60 -51.49 20.30
N ILE A 847 30.72 -52.81 20.44
CA ILE A 847 29.76 -53.64 21.18
C ILE A 847 29.68 -53.27 22.66
N THR A 848 30.77 -52.79 23.26
CA THR A 848 30.72 -52.35 24.65
C THR A 848 29.75 -51.20 24.90
N TYR A 849 29.40 -50.41 23.88
CA TYR A 849 28.36 -49.38 23.97
C TYR A 849 26.96 -50.01 23.86
N ASP A 850 26.78 -50.97 22.95
CA ASP A 850 25.49 -51.65 22.73
C ASP A 850 25.09 -52.53 23.93
N ILE A 851 26.07 -53.14 24.63
CA ILE A 851 25.84 -53.90 25.87
C ILE A 851 25.20 -53.03 26.95
N LEU A 852 25.56 -51.74 27.02
CA LEU A 852 24.99 -50.85 28.02
C LEU A 852 23.51 -50.58 27.77
N ASP A 853 23.05 -50.51 26.52
CA ASP A 853 21.64 -50.31 26.20
C ASP A 853 20.77 -51.56 26.53
N PHE A 854 21.40 -52.73 26.67
CA PHE A 854 20.75 -53.99 27.07
C PHE A 854 20.65 -54.19 28.60
N VAL A 855 21.40 -53.43 29.41
CA VAL A 855 21.46 -53.55 30.88
C VAL A 855 20.76 -52.38 31.54
#